data_AF-A0A545UF42-F1
#
_entry.id   AF-A0A545UF42-F1
#
_cell.length_a   1.000
_cell.length_b   1.000
_cell.length_c   1.000
_cell.angle_alpha   90.00
_cell.angle_beta   90.00
_cell.angle_gamma   90.00
#
_symmetry.space_group_name_H-M   'P 1'
#
loop_
_entity.id
_entity.type
_entity.pdbx_description
1 polymer ?
#
loop_
_entity_poly.entity_id
_entity_poly.type
_entity_poly.pdbx_seq_one_letter_code
_entity_poly.pdbx_strand_id
1 'polypeptide(L)'
;MNSEKKVKPIKTVVSLAVACLLTACIDDGDDGANGVDGSNALVKQTALLAGHDNCFNGGIQIDSGIDTNGNAALDNNEITATEFVCSPAINSHIANLVGEKVTFDIDEKSSTLATASFSEGGRTGNDVDLSIGFGSGAYHHPGDPANVFYTISDRGPNIKCGDTEDVFGLAAFCLNEGNEVDGKIFPVPEFAPSIYQWALVENTAGQRQARILKVISLKDKDGNEISGISNPLTFEDGQSNTENAFANDGSKLELDPQGLDPEAIVKLSDGSFWIAEEYGVSILHVAADGRILKRIVPQGVESQLADANYEVEGALPAIYFKRKLNRGIESIAISPDENFLYFIMQSPLQNPDYRQSRHVRIMKYALSGGELGSAMGEYVYQLDPAESFGDGEKGDNGKVQKDVKISEMVAINQDDLIVLERISKTTKLYRINLASGVNILNSPISQNGVVAKESGAEKSLEDVLNLDAVNASSVHKSLVFNSLFEAEDLPKKIEGIAWLDANHVLLINDNDFGIEGGKTEINVLNIGEQLTHEQGYLEQKPELSLIGRYQASTDGEGAAEIVQYHQASQSVFTINGDLGNRIEVISVAGLTGEPLTAPLTTTNLNGISYDLPSTVSINGQNVDISDINSIAIHENKLAVAVAHKNDIEEAGVVLFYTLNSNGALDVNDYALVRVGVLPDSLAFTPDGSMIVVADEGEAGDIPADDQKGSISIIEVIKGTPGATATKLTFEQFNNTDLPGTNQNPEAIDFAHAVEPEYVAVASDSQTAYVTLQEMNALAVVDLKSKSITGVKGLGYKDHSLARNALDASDKDNKVNITSYDNLYGMYQPDTIVSYQFNGKTYLLTANEGDAGDGFQDVDERVEDLTLDPTAFPNASDLQTDDALGRLKVVPYLGKGEDGEYESLFAFGGRSFSIWDESGKLVFDSGADFEKLTAGLYGVDFNNDEDENEADTRSDAKGPEPEALAVGRVGERTYAFIGFERMGGIAMYDITNPYGVQYVDYVNNRDFTNIDNGDLAPEGMAFVEAMDSPTGYPLLIVGNEISGTVAVYQVN
;
A
#
# COMPACT_ATOMS: atom_id res chain seq x y z
N MET A 1 -35.46 41.94 -10.30
CA MET A 1 -36.67 42.79 -10.39
C MET A 1 -36.77 43.57 -9.08
N ASN A 2 -36.54 44.88 -9.14
CA ASN A 2 -37.01 46.01 -8.31
C ASN A 2 -37.90 45.68 -7.08
N SER A 3 -37.86 46.36 -5.93
CA SER A 3 -37.40 47.72 -5.61
C SER A 3 -37.52 48.01 -4.11
N GLU A 4 -36.64 48.88 -3.62
CA GLU A 4 -36.76 49.72 -2.42
C GLU A 4 -38.13 50.40 -2.25
N LYS A 5 -38.54 50.71 -1.00
CA LYS A 5 -39.21 51.98 -0.65
C LYS A 5 -38.89 52.46 0.78
N LYS A 6 -38.26 53.63 0.86
CA LYS A 6 -38.28 54.61 1.97
C LYS A 6 -39.72 55.09 2.26
N VAL A 7 -39.96 55.67 3.45
CA VAL A 7 -40.57 57.02 3.67
C VAL A 7 -40.68 57.33 5.19
N LYS A 8 -40.11 58.48 5.60
CA LYS A 8 -40.36 59.26 6.85
C LYS A 8 -41.62 60.17 6.66
N PRO A 9 -41.99 61.09 7.58
CA PRO A 9 -42.40 60.98 9.00
C PRO A 9 -43.76 61.70 9.23
N ILE A 10 -44.32 61.69 10.45
CA ILE A 10 -45.43 62.59 10.83
C ILE A 10 -45.10 63.31 12.15
N LYS A 11 -45.10 64.64 12.08
CA LYS A 11 -45.21 65.57 13.22
C LYS A 11 -46.70 65.85 13.48
N THR A 12 -47.13 65.98 14.74
CA THR A 12 -48.18 66.96 15.08
C THR A 12 -48.02 67.44 16.53
N VAL A 13 -48.15 68.76 16.67
CA VAL A 13 -48.10 69.62 17.86
C VAL A 13 -49.55 69.91 18.32
N VAL A 14 -49.76 70.35 19.57
CA VAL A 14 -50.68 71.46 20.01
C VAL A 14 -51.35 71.17 21.38
N SER A 15 -50.78 71.80 22.42
CA SER A 15 -51.32 72.89 23.28
C SER A 15 -52.59 72.82 24.17
N LEU A 16 -52.40 73.39 25.38
CA LEU A 16 -53.30 74.23 26.25
C LEU A 16 -54.47 73.51 27.00
N ALA A 17 -54.91 73.85 28.23
CA ALA A 17 -54.66 74.93 29.20
C ALA A 17 -55.44 74.66 30.54
N VAL A 18 -54.87 75.09 31.69
CA VAL A 18 -55.49 75.86 32.84
C VAL A 18 -56.64 75.20 33.65
N ALA A 19 -56.83 75.34 34.97
CA ALA A 19 -56.09 75.69 36.21
C ALA A 19 -57.12 75.64 37.37
N CYS A 20 -56.71 75.42 38.64
CA CYS A 20 -57.27 76.12 39.83
C CYS A 20 -56.56 75.79 41.16
N LEU A 21 -55.77 76.76 41.62
CA LEU A 21 -55.77 77.44 42.95
C LEU A 21 -55.43 76.71 44.28
N LEU A 22 -54.16 76.94 44.70
CA LEU A 22 -53.66 77.68 45.89
C LEU A 22 -54.07 77.31 47.34
N THR A 23 -53.04 77.04 48.17
CA THR A 23 -52.54 77.78 49.38
C THR A 23 -51.68 76.80 50.20
N ALA A 24 -50.56 77.11 50.87
CA ALA A 24 -50.07 78.33 51.49
C ALA A 24 -48.53 78.34 51.66
N CYS A 25 -48.02 79.56 51.84
CA CYS A 25 -46.69 80.05 52.24
C CYS A 25 -45.69 79.10 52.91
N ILE A 26 -44.45 79.10 52.40
CA ILE A 26 -43.25 79.39 53.22
C ILE A 26 -42.10 79.84 52.33
N ASP A 27 -41.39 80.83 52.85
CA ASP A 27 -40.21 81.54 52.35
C ASP A 27 -38.97 80.67 52.62
N ASP A 28 -38.33 80.14 51.57
CA ASP A 28 -36.92 79.70 51.60
C ASP A 28 -36.08 80.68 50.76
N GLY A 29 -34.92 81.05 51.32
CA GLY A 29 -34.06 82.08 50.72
C GLY A 29 -33.47 81.64 49.38
N ASP A 30 -33.09 82.63 48.55
CA ASP A 30 -32.49 82.47 47.22
C ASP A 30 -31.60 81.22 47.08
N ASP A 31 -31.91 80.35 46.11
CA ASP A 31 -31.01 79.31 45.66
C ASP A 31 -29.76 79.94 45.03
N GLY A 32 -28.58 79.46 45.42
CA GLY A 32 -27.34 79.86 44.77
C GLY A 32 -27.40 79.48 43.28
N ALA A 33 -26.84 80.31 42.40
CA ALA A 33 -26.78 80.03 40.96
C ALA A 33 -26.28 78.59 40.72
N ASN A 34 -27.02 77.81 39.92
CA ASN A 34 -26.60 76.47 39.50
C ASN A 34 -25.17 76.53 38.97
N GLY A 35 -24.33 75.59 39.39
CA GLY A 35 -23.02 75.38 38.77
C GLY A 35 -23.18 75.04 37.29
N VAL A 36 -22.14 75.27 36.50
CA VAL A 36 -22.11 74.85 35.09
C VAL A 36 -22.27 73.33 35.03
N ASP A 37 -23.21 72.84 34.22
CA ASP A 37 -23.38 71.40 33.97
C ASP A 37 -22.03 70.80 33.52
N GLY A 38 -21.64 69.67 34.13
CA GLY A 38 -20.40 68.98 33.75
C GLY A 38 -20.50 68.35 32.35
N SER A 39 -19.36 68.20 31.67
CA SER A 39 -19.29 67.48 30.39
C SER A 39 -19.76 66.03 30.53
N ASN A 40 -20.46 65.52 29.51
CA ASN A 40 -21.01 64.16 29.53
C ASN A 40 -19.90 63.12 29.45
N ALA A 41 -19.96 62.08 30.29
CA ALA A 41 -19.15 60.89 30.13
C ALA A 41 -19.85 59.92 29.15
N LEU A 42 -19.11 59.44 28.15
CA LEU A 42 -19.61 58.54 27.11
C LEU A 42 -18.85 57.22 27.12
N VAL A 43 -19.54 56.16 26.68
CA VAL A 43 -18.99 54.81 26.51
C VAL A 43 -19.30 54.34 25.10
N LYS A 44 -18.27 53.83 24.40
CA LYS A 44 -18.38 53.21 23.09
C LYS A 44 -18.03 51.74 23.20
N GLN A 45 -18.89 50.89 22.67
CA GLN A 45 -18.66 49.45 22.59
C GLN A 45 -18.34 49.09 21.14
N THR A 46 -17.20 48.44 20.93
CA THR A 46 -16.81 47.91 19.63
C THR A 46 -16.77 46.39 19.74
N ALA A 47 -17.55 45.71 18.92
CA ALA A 47 -17.51 44.26 18.85
C ALA A 47 -16.16 43.82 18.29
N LEU A 48 -15.51 42.90 19.00
CA LEU A 48 -14.24 42.30 18.61
C LEU A 48 -14.52 40.96 17.96
N LEU A 49 -14.01 40.80 16.75
CA LEU A 49 -13.98 39.51 16.08
C LEU A 49 -13.03 38.59 16.83
N ALA A 50 -13.29 37.29 16.73
CA ALA A 50 -12.35 36.31 17.22
C ALA A 50 -11.05 36.35 16.41
N GLY A 51 -9.94 36.05 17.09
CA GLY A 51 -8.57 36.34 16.63
C GLY A 51 -8.04 37.72 17.02
N HIS A 52 -8.76 38.51 17.81
CA HIS A 52 -8.30 39.85 18.25
C HIS A 52 -7.24 39.76 19.36
N ASP A 53 -6.15 40.52 19.23
CA ASP A 53 -4.95 40.51 20.10
C ASP A 53 -5.26 40.57 21.62
N ASN A 54 -6.29 41.32 22.00
CA ASN A 54 -6.69 41.49 23.41
C ASN A 54 -7.82 40.55 23.88
N CYS A 55 -8.58 39.95 22.95
CA CYS A 55 -9.68 39.03 23.24
C CYS A 55 -9.78 37.96 22.16
N PHE A 56 -8.98 36.90 22.33
CA PHE A 56 -8.78 35.87 21.33
C PHE A 56 -10.08 35.19 20.86
N ASN A 57 -11.01 34.89 21.77
CA ASN A 57 -12.30 34.25 21.44
C ASN A 57 -13.36 35.24 20.91
N GLY A 58 -12.94 36.46 20.54
CA GLY A 58 -13.83 37.58 20.31
C GLY A 58 -14.29 38.18 21.63
N GLY A 59 -15.06 39.25 21.56
CA GLY A 59 -15.52 39.95 22.75
C GLY A 59 -15.99 41.36 22.46
N ILE A 60 -15.92 42.23 23.45
CA ILE A 60 -16.29 43.63 23.32
C ILE A 60 -15.16 44.48 23.89
N GLN A 61 -14.66 45.42 23.09
CA GLN A 61 -13.84 46.52 23.58
C GLN A 61 -14.77 47.62 24.07
N ILE A 62 -14.51 48.12 25.28
CA ILE A 62 -15.27 49.19 25.92
C ILE A 62 -14.33 50.39 26.09
N ASP A 63 -14.56 51.43 25.28
CA ASP A 63 -13.86 52.70 25.39
C ASP A 63 -14.71 53.69 26.19
N SER A 64 -14.08 54.43 27.11
CA SER A 64 -14.77 55.43 27.93
C SER A 64 -14.00 56.75 28.02
N GLY A 65 -14.73 57.87 28.05
CA GLY A 65 -14.15 59.20 28.05
C GLY A 65 -15.15 60.32 28.26
N ILE A 66 -14.65 61.56 28.29
CA ILE A 66 -15.47 62.77 28.46
C ILE A 66 -15.65 63.41 27.09
N ASP A 67 -16.89 63.68 26.71
CA ASP A 67 -17.24 64.44 25.51
C ASP A 67 -16.86 65.91 25.72
N THR A 68 -15.61 66.24 25.39
CA THR A 68 -15.03 67.56 25.63
C THR A 68 -15.50 68.59 24.61
N ASN A 69 -15.93 68.13 23.43
CA ASN A 69 -16.38 68.98 22.35
C ASN A 69 -17.93 69.15 22.30
N GLY A 70 -18.66 68.37 23.09
CA GLY A 70 -20.10 68.45 23.28
C GLY A 70 -20.92 67.90 22.10
N ASN A 71 -20.35 67.01 21.28
CA ASN A 71 -20.99 66.50 20.06
C ASN A 71 -21.84 65.24 20.29
N ALA A 72 -21.92 64.74 21.54
CA ALA A 72 -22.61 63.53 21.96
C ALA A 72 -22.10 62.22 21.32
N ALA A 73 -20.86 62.20 20.84
CA ALA A 73 -20.14 61.02 20.39
C ALA A 73 -18.78 60.95 21.11
N LEU A 74 -18.25 59.74 21.27
CA LEU A 74 -16.92 59.56 21.86
C LEU A 74 -15.88 59.46 20.72
N ASP A 75 -15.14 60.55 20.50
CA ASP A 75 -14.09 60.61 19.49
C ASP A 75 -12.77 59.99 20.01
N ASN A 76 -11.89 59.54 19.10
CA ASN A 76 -10.67 58.80 19.48
C ASN A 76 -9.73 59.58 20.42
N ASN A 77 -9.72 60.91 20.33
CA ASN A 77 -8.92 61.79 21.19
C ASN A 77 -9.58 62.08 22.55
N GLU A 78 -10.80 61.60 22.78
CA GLU A 78 -11.57 61.78 24.02
C GLU A 78 -11.56 60.52 24.89
N ILE A 79 -11.08 59.40 24.36
CA ILE A 79 -10.96 58.12 25.08
C ILE A 79 -9.89 58.25 26.16
N THR A 80 -10.28 58.01 27.40
CA THR A 80 -9.39 58.09 28.57
C THR A 80 -9.13 56.73 29.24
N ALA A 81 -9.95 55.72 28.93
CA ALA A 81 -9.76 54.34 29.35
C ALA A 81 -10.37 53.37 28.33
N THR A 82 -9.67 52.25 28.12
CA THR A 82 -10.10 51.15 27.27
C THR A 82 -10.02 49.86 28.07
N GLU A 83 -11.12 49.11 28.09
CA GLU A 83 -11.26 47.82 28.79
C GLU A 83 -11.74 46.74 27.83
N PHE A 84 -11.40 45.49 28.11
CA PHE A 84 -11.71 44.35 27.25
C PHE A 84 -12.55 43.32 27.99
N VAL A 85 -13.70 42.95 27.43
CA VAL A 85 -14.54 41.87 27.93
C VAL A 85 -14.51 40.74 26.92
N CYS A 86 -13.67 39.73 27.19
CA CYS A 86 -13.43 38.63 26.28
C CYS A 86 -14.44 37.51 26.44
N SER A 87 -14.81 36.88 25.34
CA SER A 87 -15.63 35.68 25.34
C SER A 87 -14.88 34.53 26.03
N PRO A 88 -15.56 33.69 26.83
CA PRO A 88 -14.95 32.52 27.44
C PRO A 88 -14.47 31.54 26.36
N ALA A 89 -13.38 30.82 26.64
CA ALA A 89 -12.88 29.78 25.74
C ALA A 89 -13.91 28.66 25.62
N ILE A 90 -14.25 28.29 24.38
CA ILE A 90 -14.83 26.98 24.13
C ILE A 90 -13.62 26.04 24.13
N ASN A 91 -13.47 25.22 25.17
CA ASN A 91 -12.67 24.01 25.02
C ASN A 91 -13.37 23.22 23.92
N SER A 92 -12.83 23.25 22.70
CA SER A 92 -13.33 22.42 21.62
C SER A 92 -13.13 20.98 22.04
N HIS A 93 -14.21 20.31 22.40
CA HIS A 93 -14.22 18.87 22.35
C HIS A 93 -14.05 18.52 20.88
N ILE A 94 -12.88 17.97 20.51
CA ILE A 94 -12.62 17.44 19.16
C ILE A 94 -13.69 16.37 18.79
N ALA A 95 -14.37 15.80 19.81
CA ALA A 95 -15.48 14.85 19.76
C ALA A 95 -16.73 15.22 18.92
N ASN A 96 -16.81 16.39 18.26
CA ASN A 96 -17.95 16.77 17.39
C ASN A 96 -17.57 16.82 15.90
N LEU A 97 -16.38 16.38 15.50
CA LEU A 97 -16.00 16.27 14.09
C LEU A 97 -16.66 15.03 13.48
N VAL A 98 -17.63 15.24 12.57
CA VAL A 98 -18.30 14.17 11.81
C VAL A 98 -17.84 14.31 10.34
N GLY A 99 -17.02 13.37 9.83
CA GLY A 99 -16.39 13.41 8.50
C GLY A 99 -14.85 13.59 8.51
N GLU A 100 -14.20 13.28 7.37
CA GLU A 100 -12.82 12.73 7.25
C GLU A 100 -11.62 13.68 7.49
N LYS A 101 -11.70 14.99 7.19
CA LYS A 101 -10.55 15.92 7.28
C LYS A 101 -10.98 17.35 7.67
N VAL A 102 -10.22 17.98 8.57
CA VAL A 102 -10.41 19.37 9.00
C VAL A 102 -9.08 20.12 8.96
N THR A 103 -9.01 21.19 8.17
CA THR A 103 -7.84 22.07 8.13
C THR A 103 -7.96 23.20 9.15
N PHE A 104 -6.85 23.52 9.81
CA PHE A 104 -6.69 24.64 10.73
C PHE A 104 -5.77 25.70 10.11
N ASP A 105 -6.28 26.93 9.96
CA ASP A 105 -5.50 28.01 9.38
C ASP A 105 -4.34 28.43 10.30
N ILE A 106 -3.19 28.74 9.70
CA ILE A 106 -2.05 29.36 10.39
C ILE A 106 -2.09 30.86 10.06
N ASP A 107 -1.91 31.73 11.06
CA ASP A 107 -1.80 33.17 10.82
C ASP A 107 -0.58 33.48 9.92
N GLU A 108 -0.81 34.17 8.80
CA GLU A 108 0.23 34.49 7.80
C GLU A 108 1.43 35.20 8.44
N LYS A 109 1.19 36.10 9.41
CA LYS A 109 2.27 36.79 10.14
C LYS A 109 3.13 35.85 10.96
N SER A 110 2.53 34.78 11.48
CA SER A 110 3.25 33.77 12.27
C SER A 110 4.08 32.85 11.37
N SER A 111 3.75 32.75 10.09
CA SER A 111 4.44 31.91 9.11
C SER A 111 5.53 32.63 8.32
N THR A 112 5.56 33.97 8.28
CA THR A 112 6.54 34.72 7.49
C THR A 112 7.94 34.64 8.11
N LEU A 113 8.96 34.30 7.32
CA LEU A 113 10.35 34.23 7.77
C LEU A 113 11.16 35.44 7.28
N ALA A 114 11.40 35.54 5.96
CA ALA A 114 12.24 36.59 5.36
C ALA A 114 11.95 36.72 3.86
N THR A 115 12.43 37.80 3.23
CA THR A 115 12.57 37.87 1.77
C THR A 115 14.05 37.83 1.45
N ALA A 116 14.49 36.80 0.72
CA ALA A 116 15.89 36.61 0.35
C ALA A 116 16.19 37.19 -1.04
N SER A 117 17.24 37.99 -1.13
CA SER A 117 17.77 38.52 -2.38
C SER A 117 19.07 37.81 -2.76
N PHE A 118 19.22 37.47 -4.04
CA PHE A 118 20.37 36.71 -4.53
C PHE A 118 21.25 37.56 -5.46
N SER A 119 22.56 37.60 -5.19
CA SER A 119 23.50 38.35 -6.04
C SER A 119 24.91 37.77 -6.05
N GLU A 120 25.44 37.46 -7.23
CA GLU A 120 26.78 36.87 -7.40
C GLU A 120 27.52 37.61 -8.52
N GLY A 121 28.77 38.03 -8.28
CA GLY A 121 29.60 38.64 -9.33
C GLY A 121 29.02 39.88 -10.04
N GLY A 122 28.08 40.59 -9.42
CA GLY A 122 27.35 41.73 -10.02
C GLY A 122 26.11 41.36 -10.83
N ARG A 123 25.72 40.08 -10.85
CA ARG A 123 24.42 39.57 -11.31
C ARG A 123 23.43 39.63 -10.15
N THR A 124 22.13 39.79 -10.46
CA THR A 124 21.07 39.82 -9.45
C THR A 124 19.93 38.92 -9.91
N GLY A 125 19.51 38.02 -9.04
CA GLY A 125 18.37 37.14 -9.25
C GLY A 125 17.07 37.79 -8.79
N ASN A 126 15.97 37.05 -8.91
CA ASN A 126 14.70 37.44 -8.31
C ASN A 126 14.75 37.26 -6.79
N ASP A 127 14.00 38.09 -6.06
CA ASP A 127 13.77 37.88 -4.64
C ASP A 127 12.85 36.68 -4.42
N VAL A 128 13.07 35.94 -3.34
CA VAL A 128 12.25 34.79 -2.92
C VAL A 128 11.69 35.07 -1.53
N ASP A 129 10.36 35.03 -1.40
CA ASP A 129 9.69 35.14 -0.10
C ASP A 129 9.73 33.78 0.60
N LEU A 130 10.19 33.79 1.85
CA LEU A 130 10.40 32.60 2.68
C LEU A 130 9.41 32.59 3.84
N SER A 131 8.93 31.41 4.16
CA SER A 131 8.08 31.11 5.30
C SER A 131 8.74 30.06 6.20
N ILE A 132 8.29 29.92 7.43
CA ILE A 132 8.81 28.89 8.34
C ILE A 132 8.27 27.52 7.93
N GLY A 133 9.15 26.55 7.74
CA GLY A 133 8.78 25.13 7.63
C GLY A 133 8.51 24.54 9.01
N PHE A 134 7.23 24.36 9.34
CA PHE A 134 6.83 23.82 10.65
C PHE A 134 6.63 22.30 10.65
N GLY A 135 6.65 21.66 9.48
CA GLY A 135 6.09 20.33 9.27
C GLY A 135 7.09 19.20 9.12
N SER A 136 8.37 19.43 9.46
CA SER A 136 9.41 18.41 9.37
C SER A 136 9.10 17.23 10.30
N GLY A 137 8.65 17.49 11.53
CA GLY A 137 8.07 16.46 12.41
C GLY A 137 7.01 16.98 13.37
N ALA A 138 6.16 16.09 13.90
CA ALA A 138 5.08 16.45 14.83
C ALA A 138 4.88 15.42 15.94
N TYR A 139 4.36 15.86 17.09
CA TYR A 139 4.10 14.97 18.22
C TYR A 139 3.05 15.52 19.20
N HIS A 140 2.22 14.63 19.72
CA HIS A 140 1.33 14.91 20.85
C HIS A 140 1.75 14.04 22.04
N HIS A 141 2.02 14.67 23.18
CA HIS A 141 2.30 13.95 24.42
C HIS A 141 0.98 13.61 25.12
N PRO A 142 0.72 12.35 25.51
CA PRO A 142 -0.57 11.92 26.09
C PRO A 142 -1.00 12.67 27.38
N GLY A 143 -0.03 13.25 28.10
CA GLY A 143 -0.29 14.07 29.29
C GLY A 143 -0.71 15.52 29.01
N ASP A 144 -0.63 15.98 27.76
CA ASP A 144 -1.03 17.32 27.36
C ASP A 144 -2.51 17.35 26.92
N PRO A 145 -3.18 18.52 26.88
CA PRO A 145 -4.53 18.61 26.31
C PRO A 145 -4.56 18.12 24.85
N ALA A 146 -5.60 17.38 24.45
CA ALA A 146 -5.73 16.81 23.10
C ALA A 146 -5.63 17.83 21.95
N ASN A 147 -5.86 19.13 22.22
CA ASN A 147 -5.72 20.19 21.23
C ASN A 147 -4.31 20.82 21.21
N VAL A 148 -3.35 20.30 21.98
CA VAL A 148 -1.96 20.79 22.08
C VAL A 148 -1.03 19.76 21.47
N PHE A 149 -0.11 20.21 20.63
CA PHE A 149 0.90 19.36 20.01
C PHE A 149 2.18 20.17 19.78
N TYR A 150 3.24 19.49 19.39
CA TYR A 150 4.55 20.05 19.12
C TYR A 150 4.93 19.75 17.69
N THR A 151 5.66 20.67 17.07
CA THR A 151 6.33 20.42 15.80
C THR A 151 7.77 20.90 15.87
N ILE A 152 8.59 20.46 14.93
CA ILE A 152 9.96 20.92 14.76
C ILE A 152 10.18 21.42 13.33
N SER A 153 10.99 22.46 13.19
CA SER A 153 11.45 22.91 11.87
C SER A 153 12.73 22.19 11.45
N ASP A 154 12.85 21.98 10.15
CA ASP A 154 14.07 21.56 9.45
C ASP A 154 15.21 22.61 9.63
N ARG A 155 16.39 22.35 9.05
CA ARG A 155 17.64 23.12 8.99
C ARG A 155 17.55 24.55 8.46
N GLY A 156 16.35 25.02 8.12
CA GLY A 156 16.13 26.35 7.53
C GLY A 156 15.99 26.31 6.01
N PRO A 157 15.64 27.45 5.40
CA PRO A 157 15.45 27.54 3.96
C PRO A 157 16.73 27.15 3.24
N ASN A 158 16.64 26.22 2.30
CA ASN A 158 17.77 25.78 1.50
C ASN A 158 17.36 25.54 0.05
N ILE A 159 18.18 26.01 -0.89
CA ILE A 159 17.95 25.86 -2.34
C ILE A 159 19.10 25.03 -2.91
N LYS A 160 18.80 23.97 -3.66
CA LYS A 160 19.84 23.18 -4.31
C LYS A 160 20.55 24.03 -5.36
N CYS A 161 21.86 23.89 -5.46
CA CYS A 161 22.67 24.62 -6.44
C CYS A 161 22.26 24.36 -7.89
N GLY A 162 21.69 23.19 -8.19
CA GLY A 162 21.15 22.87 -9.52
C GLY A 162 19.83 23.57 -9.86
N ASP A 163 19.09 24.06 -8.87
CA ASP A 163 17.71 24.59 -9.06
C ASP A 163 17.69 26.13 -9.13
N THR A 164 18.85 26.78 -9.11
CA THR A 164 18.97 28.24 -8.92
C THR A 164 18.41 29.07 -10.09
N GLU A 165 18.48 28.54 -11.31
CA GLU A 165 17.89 29.20 -12.48
C GLU A 165 16.36 29.19 -12.40
N ASP A 166 15.77 28.07 -11.98
CA ASP A 166 14.31 27.94 -11.87
C ASP A 166 13.75 28.72 -10.68
N VAL A 167 14.45 28.71 -9.55
CA VAL A 167 14.00 29.38 -8.32
C VAL A 167 14.16 30.90 -8.38
N PHE A 168 15.32 31.40 -8.83
CA PHE A 168 15.61 32.84 -8.80
C PHE A 168 16.31 33.39 -10.06
N GLY A 169 16.38 32.64 -11.16
CA GLY A 169 16.78 33.15 -12.48
C GLY A 169 18.28 33.29 -12.70
N LEU A 170 19.13 32.65 -11.87
CA LEU A 170 20.59 32.67 -12.06
C LEU A 170 21.15 31.24 -12.17
N ALA A 171 21.64 30.87 -13.35
CA ALA A 171 22.42 29.64 -13.54
C ALA A 171 23.86 29.75 -13.00
N ALA A 172 24.50 28.61 -12.71
CA ALA A 172 25.90 28.54 -12.27
C ALA A 172 26.22 29.49 -11.10
N PHE A 173 25.38 29.45 -10.06
CA PHE A 173 25.49 30.35 -8.90
C PHE A 173 26.49 29.83 -7.86
N CYS A 174 26.49 28.52 -7.60
CA CYS A 174 27.38 27.90 -6.63
C CYS A 174 28.74 27.57 -7.27
N LEU A 175 29.71 28.47 -7.08
CA LEU A 175 31.04 28.33 -7.67
C LEU A 175 32.10 28.03 -6.61
N ASN A 176 32.96 27.05 -6.87
CA ASN A 176 34.19 26.83 -6.13
C ASN A 176 35.39 26.97 -7.09
N GLU A 177 36.27 27.92 -6.79
CA GLU A 177 37.41 28.28 -7.65
C GLU A 177 37.00 28.57 -9.12
N GLY A 178 35.78 29.10 -9.32
CA GLY A 178 35.22 29.43 -10.63
C GLY A 178 34.59 28.25 -11.39
N ASN A 179 34.51 27.07 -10.78
CA ASN A 179 33.80 25.91 -11.33
C ASN A 179 32.49 25.69 -10.57
N GLU A 180 31.43 25.33 -11.29
CA GLU A 180 30.17 24.95 -10.68
C GLU A 180 30.34 23.67 -9.86
N VAL A 181 29.81 23.68 -8.63
CA VAL A 181 29.84 22.55 -7.72
C VAL A 181 28.47 22.31 -7.13
N ASP A 182 28.19 21.05 -6.77
CA ASP A 182 26.96 20.69 -6.07
C ASP A 182 26.97 21.20 -4.62
N GLY A 183 25.78 21.43 -4.06
CA GLY A 183 25.59 21.98 -2.74
C GLY A 183 24.20 22.57 -2.51
N LYS A 184 24.07 23.28 -1.39
CA LYS A 184 22.87 24.01 -0.99
C LYS A 184 23.20 25.46 -0.68
N ILE A 185 22.31 26.36 -1.09
CA ILE A 185 22.33 27.77 -0.72
C ILE A 185 21.43 27.94 0.49
N PHE A 186 21.94 28.54 1.55
CA PHE A 186 21.23 28.90 2.77
C PHE A 186 20.94 30.40 2.72
N PRO A 187 19.74 30.84 2.34
CA PRO A 187 19.43 32.26 2.21
C PRO A 187 19.34 32.98 3.56
N VAL A 188 19.14 32.21 4.65
CA VAL A 188 19.14 32.69 6.03
C VAL A 188 20.08 31.81 6.86
N PRO A 189 21.42 31.96 6.71
CA PRO A 189 22.41 31.10 7.39
C PRO A 189 22.32 31.11 8.91
N GLU A 190 21.78 32.18 9.49
CA GLU A 190 21.56 32.34 10.93
C GLU A 190 20.27 31.68 11.43
N PHE A 191 19.50 31.00 10.57
CA PHE A 191 18.29 30.30 10.98
C PHE A 191 18.62 29.22 12.02
N ALA A 192 17.90 29.26 13.14
CA ALA A 192 18.03 28.30 14.22
C ALA A 192 16.82 27.37 14.23
N PRO A 193 17.00 26.06 13.96
CA PRO A 193 15.93 25.10 14.08
C PRO A 193 15.27 25.17 15.46
N SER A 194 13.94 25.10 15.48
CA SER A 194 13.14 25.43 16.66
C SER A 194 11.96 24.48 16.82
N ILE A 195 11.61 24.22 18.09
CA ILE A 195 10.42 23.48 18.48
C ILE A 195 9.27 24.47 18.66
N TYR A 196 8.11 24.17 18.09
CA TYR A 196 6.91 24.97 18.18
C TYR A 196 5.85 24.21 18.97
N GLN A 197 5.38 24.79 20.06
CA GLN A 197 4.21 24.29 20.79
C GLN A 197 2.96 24.96 20.24
N TRP A 198 1.95 24.19 19.91
CA TRP A 198 0.72 24.66 19.27
C TRP A 198 -0.52 24.43 20.12
N ALA A 199 -1.56 25.20 19.84
CA ALA A 199 -2.93 24.89 20.24
C ALA A 199 -3.88 25.02 19.05
N LEU A 200 -4.70 23.99 18.84
CA LEU A 200 -5.86 24.04 17.96
C LEU A 200 -7.01 24.74 18.67
N VAL A 201 -7.60 25.73 18.02
CA VAL A 201 -8.64 26.59 18.59
C VAL A 201 -9.75 26.85 17.57
N GLU A 202 -11.00 26.80 18.05
CA GLU A 202 -12.17 27.16 17.26
C GLU A 202 -12.93 28.28 17.98
N ASN A 203 -13.27 29.33 17.24
CA ASN A 203 -13.98 30.46 17.82
C ASN A 203 -15.51 30.26 17.80
N THR A 204 -16.26 31.18 18.43
CA THR A 204 -17.73 31.11 18.50
C THR A 204 -18.42 31.22 17.13
N ALA A 205 -17.71 31.64 16.08
CA ALA A 205 -18.20 31.70 14.70
C ALA A 205 -17.80 30.45 13.87
N GLY A 206 -17.16 29.45 14.49
CA GLY A 206 -16.72 28.21 13.85
C GLY A 206 -15.43 28.32 13.03
N GLN A 207 -14.69 29.44 13.13
CA GLN A 207 -13.40 29.56 12.43
C GLN A 207 -12.32 28.86 13.26
N ARG A 208 -11.51 28.05 12.57
CA ARG A 208 -10.51 27.15 13.13
C ARG A 208 -9.11 27.69 12.84
N GLN A 209 -8.27 27.73 13.87
CA GLN A 209 -6.90 28.24 13.76
C GLN A 209 -5.94 27.35 14.54
N ALA A 210 -4.72 27.18 14.04
CA ALA A 210 -3.61 26.65 14.80
C ALA A 210 -2.75 27.82 15.30
N ARG A 211 -2.54 27.91 16.62
CA ARG A 211 -1.82 29.02 17.25
C ARG A 211 -0.55 28.54 17.94
N ILE A 212 0.56 29.21 17.67
CA ILE A 212 1.80 29.02 18.42
C ILE A 212 1.60 29.52 19.85
N LEU A 213 1.87 28.64 20.81
CA LEU A 213 1.91 28.93 22.24
C LEU A 213 3.32 29.30 22.69
N LYS A 214 4.33 28.62 22.15
CA LYS A 214 5.73 28.76 22.55
C LYS A 214 6.65 28.37 21.39
N VAL A 215 7.75 29.10 21.26
CA VAL A 215 8.88 28.74 20.37
C VAL A 215 10.08 28.43 21.26
N ILE A 216 10.78 27.32 20.99
CA ILE A 216 11.94 26.85 21.72
C ILE A 216 13.06 26.58 20.70
N SER A 217 13.93 27.55 20.49
CA SER A 217 15.08 27.40 19.60
C SER A 217 16.12 26.44 20.20
N LEU A 218 16.71 25.59 19.35
CA LEU A 218 17.76 24.66 19.73
C LEU A 218 19.06 25.40 20.02
N LYS A 219 19.74 25.01 21.10
CA LYS A 219 20.89 25.72 21.65
C LYS A 219 22.00 24.78 22.08
N ASP A 220 23.23 25.30 22.06
CA ASP A 220 24.37 24.66 22.69
C ASP A 220 24.28 24.71 24.23
N LYS A 221 25.29 24.14 24.91
CA LYS A 221 25.34 24.10 26.37
C LYS A 221 25.40 25.48 27.04
N ASP A 222 25.90 26.49 26.31
CA ASP A 222 26.09 27.87 26.79
C ASP A 222 24.88 28.77 26.46
N GLY A 223 23.89 28.24 25.72
CA GLY A 223 22.65 28.90 25.35
C GLY A 223 22.70 29.65 24.02
N ASN A 224 23.75 29.47 23.21
CA ASN A 224 23.82 30.01 21.86
C ASN A 224 22.97 29.17 20.92
N GLU A 225 22.29 29.81 19.97
CA GLU A 225 21.47 29.12 18.97
C GLU A 225 22.35 28.29 18.02
N ILE A 226 21.86 27.10 17.67
CA ILE A 226 22.50 26.20 16.72
C ILE A 226 22.02 26.53 15.30
N SER A 227 22.95 26.55 14.34
CA SER A 227 22.60 26.78 12.93
C SER A 227 22.08 25.50 12.27
N GLY A 228 21.39 25.64 11.14
CA GLY A 228 21.11 24.52 10.25
C GLY A 228 22.13 24.32 9.13
N ILE A 229 23.33 24.92 9.23
CA ILE A 229 24.38 24.73 8.23
C ILE A 229 24.93 23.30 8.30
N SER A 230 25.28 22.71 7.16
CA SER A 230 25.81 21.34 7.08
C SER A 230 27.07 21.13 7.92
N ASN A 231 27.24 19.90 8.44
CA ASN A 231 28.35 19.51 9.31
C ASN A 231 29.58 18.99 8.52
N PRO A 232 30.78 18.90 9.11
CA PRO A 232 32.01 18.57 8.37
C PRO A 232 32.29 17.06 8.28
N LEU A 233 31.30 16.27 7.86
CA LEU A 233 31.43 14.81 7.81
C LEU A 233 32.15 14.30 6.55
N THR A 234 32.99 13.29 6.74
CA THR A 234 33.77 12.60 5.70
C THR A 234 33.73 11.09 5.86
N PHE A 235 33.75 10.37 4.75
CA PHE A 235 33.96 8.92 4.71
C PHE A 235 35.41 8.55 5.08
N GLU A 236 35.66 7.27 5.36
CA GLU A 236 37.01 6.78 5.72
C GLU A 236 38.06 7.04 4.62
N ASP A 237 37.65 7.08 3.36
CA ASP A 237 38.52 7.37 2.21
C ASP A 237 38.78 8.87 2.01
N GLY A 238 38.20 9.72 2.86
CA GLY A 238 38.34 11.18 2.83
C GLY A 238 37.37 11.89 1.88
N GLN A 239 36.47 11.16 1.20
CA GLN A 239 35.40 11.80 0.43
C GLN A 239 34.40 12.51 1.36
N SER A 240 33.85 13.62 0.90
CA SER A 240 32.82 14.37 1.65
C SER A 240 31.57 13.51 1.82
N ASN A 241 31.06 13.44 3.06
CA ASN A 241 29.75 12.88 3.39
C ASN A 241 28.79 13.99 3.88
N THR A 242 28.96 15.18 3.31
CA THR A 242 28.15 16.37 3.54
C THR A 242 28.04 17.15 2.23
N GLU A 243 26.97 17.91 2.06
CA GLU A 243 26.87 18.88 0.99
C GLU A 243 27.69 20.15 1.29
N ASN A 244 28.08 20.88 0.23
CA ASN A 244 28.63 22.22 0.36
C ASN A 244 27.52 23.20 0.74
N ALA A 245 27.84 24.17 1.60
CA ALA A 245 26.94 25.26 1.96
C ALA A 245 27.38 26.58 1.30
N PHE A 246 26.41 27.36 0.80
CA PHE A 246 26.62 28.66 0.18
C PHE A 246 25.66 29.71 0.75
N ALA A 247 26.08 30.97 0.77
CA ALA A 247 25.22 32.10 1.12
C ALA A 247 24.45 32.62 -0.10
N ASN A 248 23.50 33.53 0.13
CA ASN A 248 22.74 34.21 -0.91
C ASN A 248 23.57 35.17 -1.80
N ASP A 249 24.85 35.35 -1.51
CA ASP A 249 25.81 36.07 -2.37
C ASP A 249 26.72 35.16 -3.21
N GLY A 250 26.49 33.84 -3.14
CA GLY A 250 27.28 32.82 -3.83
C GLY A 250 28.60 32.46 -3.13
N SER A 251 28.91 33.08 -1.99
CA SER A 251 30.10 32.71 -1.21
C SER A 251 29.91 31.36 -0.51
N LYS A 252 30.98 30.56 -0.45
CA LYS A 252 30.99 29.29 0.29
C LYS A 252 30.99 29.58 1.79
N LEU A 253 30.10 28.91 2.52
CA LEU A 253 30.00 28.95 3.97
C LEU A 253 30.94 27.92 4.60
N GLU A 254 31.45 28.24 5.79
CA GLU A 254 32.14 27.26 6.63
C GLU A 254 31.12 26.25 7.17
N LEU A 255 31.51 24.97 7.20
CA LEU A 255 30.67 23.90 7.76
C LEU A 255 30.64 24.01 9.29
N ASP A 256 29.50 23.68 9.89
CA ASP A 256 29.27 23.81 11.33
C ASP A 256 29.26 22.42 12.01
N PRO A 257 30.25 22.07 12.86
CA PRO A 257 30.22 20.83 13.64
C PRO A 257 28.97 20.66 14.50
N GLN A 258 28.30 21.75 14.84
CA GLN A 258 27.06 21.74 15.61
C GLN A 258 25.80 21.67 14.76
N GLY A 259 25.93 21.91 13.46
CA GLY A 259 24.84 22.02 12.51
C GLY A 259 23.87 20.86 12.59
N LEU A 260 22.57 21.18 12.54
CA LEU A 260 21.49 20.21 12.68
C LEU A 260 20.49 20.33 11.54
N ASP A 261 19.95 19.16 11.25
CA ASP A 261 18.91 18.92 10.28
C ASP A 261 17.80 18.08 10.92
N PRO A 262 16.98 18.68 11.80
CA PRO A 262 16.03 17.93 12.60
C PRO A 262 14.86 17.46 11.74
N GLU A 263 14.46 16.20 11.90
CA GLU A 263 13.37 15.59 11.11
C GLU A 263 12.19 15.12 11.94
N ALA A 264 12.39 14.74 13.21
CA ALA A 264 11.28 14.33 14.07
C ALA A 264 11.50 14.67 15.53
N ILE A 265 10.43 14.65 16.32
CA ILE A 265 10.45 15.04 17.72
C ILE A 265 9.53 14.18 18.58
N VAL A 266 9.97 13.85 19.79
CA VAL A 266 9.10 13.38 20.87
C VAL A 266 9.39 14.15 22.15
N LYS A 267 8.37 14.30 23.01
CA LYS A 267 8.47 14.96 24.32
C LYS A 267 8.33 13.93 25.43
N LEU A 268 9.16 14.03 26.48
CA LEU A 268 9.08 13.21 27.68
C LEU A 268 8.22 13.88 28.77
N SER A 269 7.82 13.07 29.76
CA SER A 269 7.07 13.49 30.94
C SER A 269 7.83 14.49 31.82
N ASP A 270 9.15 14.49 31.78
CA ASP A 270 9.98 15.49 32.48
C ASP A 270 10.09 16.83 31.72
N GLY A 271 9.54 16.89 30.51
CA GLY A 271 9.51 18.05 29.62
C GLY A 271 10.73 18.20 28.71
N SER A 272 11.71 17.30 28.79
CA SER A 272 12.78 17.18 27.79
C SER A 272 12.25 16.55 26.49
N PHE A 273 13.08 16.57 25.45
CA PHE A 273 12.74 16.11 24.11
C PHE A 273 13.81 15.16 23.58
N TRP A 274 13.38 14.20 22.76
CA TRP A 274 14.27 13.51 21.84
C TRP A 274 13.96 13.94 20.41
N ILE A 275 14.99 14.18 19.61
CA ILE A 275 14.88 14.68 18.23
C ILE A 275 15.69 13.78 17.30
N ALA A 276 15.10 13.39 16.17
CA ALA A 276 15.81 12.74 15.06
C ALA A 276 16.49 13.80 14.19
N GLU A 277 17.68 13.49 13.68
CA GLU A 277 18.49 14.44 12.92
C GLU A 277 19.26 13.77 11.78
N GLU A 278 19.23 14.41 10.61
CA GLU A 278 19.65 13.79 9.36
C GLU A 278 21.15 13.93 9.05
N TYR A 279 21.79 15.09 9.30
CA TYR A 279 23.19 15.28 8.92
C TYR A 279 24.12 14.28 9.60
N GLY A 280 24.01 14.15 10.92
CA GLY A 280 24.82 13.25 11.73
C GLY A 280 24.34 11.80 11.75
N VAL A 281 23.18 11.52 11.15
CA VAL A 281 22.44 10.26 11.35
C VAL A 281 22.22 10.04 12.84
N SER A 282 21.70 11.05 13.51
CA SER A 282 21.82 11.17 14.95
C SER A 282 20.48 11.37 15.64
N ILE A 283 20.47 11.06 16.94
CA ILE A 283 19.36 11.43 17.83
C ILE A 283 19.89 12.33 18.93
N LEU A 284 19.10 13.34 19.31
CA LEU A 284 19.47 14.39 20.24
C LEU A 284 18.59 14.31 21.49
N HIS A 285 19.19 14.36 22.67
CA HIS A 285 18.45 14.62 23.92
C HIS A 285 18.52 16.11 24.24
N VAL A 286 17.38 16.76 24.35
CA VAL A 286 17.25 18.22 24.45
C VAL A 286 16.44 18.60 25.67
N ALA A 287 16.95 19.53 26.47
CA ALA A 287 16.23 20.04 27.63
C ALA A 287 14.98 20.85 27.24
N ALA A 288 14.06 21.03 28.20
CA ALA A 288 12.81 21.77 28.00
C ALA A 288 12.96 23.25 27.51
N ASP A 289 14.17 23.80 27.61
CA ASP A 289 14.53 25.16 27.18
C ASP A 289 15.27 25.22 25.83
N GLY A 290 15.46 24.07 25.18
CA GLY A 290 16.10 23.93 23.87
C GLY A 290 17.59 23.61 23.92
N ARG A 291 18.22 23.55 25.11
CA ARG A 291 19.66 23.19 25.20
C ARG A 291 19.87 21.71 24.91
N ILE A 292 20.76 21.42 23.96
CA ILE A 292 21.18 20.05 23.64
C ILE A 292 22.00 19.52 24.81
N LEU A 293 21.51 18.45 25.42
CA LEU A 293 22.20 17.73 26.48
C LEU A 293 23.22 16.78 25.85
N LYS A 294 22.82 16.07 24.81
CA LYS A 294 23.62 15.02 24.18
C LYS A 294 23.20 14.75 22.74
N ARG A 295 24.17 14.45 21.86
CA ARG A 295 23.99 13.96 20.49
C ARG A 295 24.55 12.55 20.37
N ILE A 296 23.75 11.62 19.90
CA ILE A 296 24.14 10.21 19.75
C ILE A 296 24.23 9.89 18.26
N VAL A 297 25.42 9.47 17.83
CA VAL A 297 25.80 9.27 16.42
C VAL A 297 26.25 7.83 16.16
N PRO A 298 26.40 7.40 14.89
CA PRO A 298 27.08 6.15 14.55
C PRO A 298 28.50 6.12 15.09
N GLN A 299 28.92 4.95 15.59
CA GLN A 299 30.30 4.73 16.07
C GLN A 299 31.33 5.19 15.03
N GLY A 300 32.26 6.05 15.44
CA GLY A 300 33.31 6.64 14.61
C GLY A 300 33.04 8.10 14.21
N VAL A 301 31.77 8.51 14.16
CA VAL A 301 31.36 9.87 13.75
C VAL A 301 31.66 10.90 14.85
N GLU A 302 31.64 10.51 16.12
CA GLU A 302 31.80 11.42 17.27
C GLU A 302 33.11 12.21 17.24
N SER A 303 34.16 11.65 16.62
CA SER A 303 35.46 12.31 16.47
C SER A 303 35.45 13.47 15.47
N GLN A 304 34.56 13.42 14.47
CA GLN A 304 34.43 14.45 13.44
C GLN A 304 33.58 15.65 13.93
N LEU A 305 32.74 15.42 14.95
CA LEU A 305 31.89 16.44 15.56
C LEU A 305 32.40 16.87 16.95
N ALA A 306 33.67 16.60 17.27
CA ALA A 306 34.26 16.87 18.59
C ALA A 306 34.30 18.37 18.95
N ASP A 307 34.20 19.26 17.97
CA ASP A 307 34.12 20.71 18.15
C ASP A 307 32.71 21.20 18.49
N ALA A 308 31.70 20.32 18.49
CA ALA A 308 30.36 20.66 18.93
C ALA A 308 30.34 21.03 20.42
N ASN A 309 29.60 22.07 20.79
CA ASN A 309 29.60 22.61 22.15
C ASN A 309 28.55 21.92 23.05
N TYR A 310 28.48 20.59 22.96
CA TYR A 310 27.64 19.68 23.74
C TYR A 310 28.23 18.26 23.69
N GLU A 311 27.72 17.33 24.49
CA GLU A 311 28.24 15.95 24.50
C GLU A 311 27.87 15.22 23.20
N VAL A 312 28.84 14.57 22.56
CA VAL A 312 28.64 13.71 21.39
C VAL A 312 29.11 12.30 21.72
N GLU A 313 28.25 11.29 21.53
CA GLU A 313 28.54 9.88 21.81
C GLU A 313 28.30 9.00 20.58
N GLY A 314 29.29 8.17 20.22
CA GLY A 314 29.15 7.15 19.19
C GLY A 314 28.52 5.86 19.74
N ALA A 315 27.19 5.80 19.84
CA ALA A 315 26.48 4.62 20.37
C ALA A 315 25.63 3.88 19.32
N LEU A 316 25.35 4.49 18.16
CA LEU A 316 24.60 3.82 17.10
C LEU A 316 25.51 2.88 16.29
N PRO A 317 24.99 1.81 15.66
CA PRO A 317 25.80 0.94 14.82
C PRO A 317 26.48 1.71 13.68
N ALA A 318 27.76 1.45 13.43
CA ALA A 318 28.56 2.19 12.45
C ALA A 318 27.99 2.15 11.02
N ILE A 319 27.25 1.09 10.67
CA ILE A 319 26.67 0.91 9.32
C ILE A 319 25.71 2.04 8.93
N TYR A 320 25.05 2.68 9.89
CA TYR A 320 24.14 3.81 9.65
C TYR A 320 24.83 5.02 9.01
N PHE A 321 26.16 5.13 9.12
CA PHE A 321 26.93 6.15 8.42
C PHE A 321 26.96 5.98 6.89
N LYS A 322 26.57 4.80 6.38
CA LYS A 322 26.34 4.53 4.95
C LYS A 322 24.97 5.02 4.45
N ARG A 323 24.31 5.94 5.15
CA ARG A 323 23.07 6.56 4.66
C ARG A 323 23.27 7.20 3.28
N LYS A 324 22.18 7.38 2.53
CA LYS A 324 22.20 8.30 1.41
C LYS A 324 22.29 9.73 1.94
N LEU A 325 23.20 10.55 1.39
CA LEU A 325 23.28 11.97 1.73
C LEU A 325 21.92 12.66 1.53
N ASN A 326 21.51 13.48 2.51
CA ASN A 326 20.15 14.04 2.66
C ASN A 326 19.04 12.98 2.77
N ARG A 327 19.36 11.81 3.37
CA ARG A 327 18.40 10.79 3.84
C ARG A 327 18.85 10.13 5.15
N GLY A 328 18.60 10.76 6.30
CA GLY A 328 19.09 10.34 7.61
C GLY A 328 18.11 9.52 8.46
N ILE A 329 18.24 9.66 9.79
CA ILE A 329 17.19 9.20 10.71
C ILE A 329 16.04 10.18 10.53
N GLU A 330 14.95 9.69 9.97
CA GLU A 330 13.81 10.52 9.62
C GLU A 330 12.89 10.70 10.82
N SER A 331 12.68 9.62 11.57
CA SER A 331 11.64 9.59 12.57
C SER A 331 12.06 8.93 13.87
N ILE A 332 11.46 9.41 14.95
CA ILE A 332 11.64 8.94 16.31
C ILE A 332 10.29 8.78 17.00
N ALA A 333 10.10 7.67 17.71
CA ALA A 333 8.91 7.41 18.50
C ALA A 333 9.30 7.00 19.93
N ILE A 334 8.38 7.22 20.87
CA ILE A 334 8.56 6.83 22.27
C ILE A 334 7.38 5.99 22.74
N SER A 335 7.66 4.88 23.42
CA SER A 335 6.60 4.05 23.99
C SER A 335 5.79 4.84 25.02
N PRO A 336 4.47 4.60 25.18
CA PRO A 336 3.64 5.36 26.11
C PRO A 336 4.08 5.33 27.58
N ASP A 337 4.86 4.32 27.97
CA ASP A 337 5.43 4.15 29.30
C ASP A 337 6.84 4.75 29.46
N GLU A 338 7.39 5.36 28.40
CA GLU A 338 8.73 5.94 28.31
C GLU A 338 9.87 4.96 28.63
N ASN A 339 9.65 3.65 28.43
CA ASN A 339 10.67 2.62 28.60
C ASN A 339 11.46 2.33 27.32
N PHE A 340 10.97 2.75 26.15
CA PHE A 340 11.61 2.49 24.87
C PHE A 340 11.58 3.70 23.94
N LEU A 341 12.68 3.87 23.22
CA LEU A 341 12.83 4.84 22.15
C LEU A 341 13.07 4.08 20.84
N TYR A 342 12.38 4.49 19.79
CA TYR A 342 12.46 3.87 18.47
C TYR A 342 12.92 4.91 17.46
N PHE A 343 13.75 4.51 16.49
CA PHE A 343 14.00 5.37 15.33
C PHE A 343 14.01 4.56 14.04
N ILE A 344 13.73 5.23 12.93
CA ILE A 344 13.70 4.64 11.60
C ILE A 344 14.42 5.55 10.59
N MET A 345 15.13 4.94 9.64
CA MET A 345 15.78 5.66 8.55
C MET A 345 14.76 6.13 7.51
N GLN A 346 15.02 7.25 6.84
CA GLN A 346 14.14 7.73 5.76
C GLN A 346 14.02 6.74 4.60
N SER A 347 15.15 6.11 4.24
CA SER A 347 15.27 5.19 3.11
C SER A 347 16.29 4.09 3.40
N PRO A 348 16.39 3.06 2.52
CA PRO A 348 17.47 2.10 2.60
C PRO A 348 18.85 2.78 2.57
N LEU A 349 19.85 2.11 3.15
CA LEU A 349 21.22 2.61 3.16
C LEU A 349 21.84 2.53 1.76
N GLN A 350 22.79 3.42 1.46
CA GLN A 350 23.64 3.34 0.27
C GLN A 350 24.69 2.24 0.49
N ASN A 351 24.24 0.98 0.52
CA ASN A 351 25.07 -0.16 0.87
C ASN A 351 24.67 -1.43 0.08
N PRO A 352 25.28 -1.70 -1.08
CA PRO A 352 26.01 -0.75 -1.91
C PRO A 352 25.07 0.28 -2.57
N ASP A 353 23.82 -0.08 -2.89
CA ASP A 353 22.85 0.85 -3.50
C ASP A 353 21.45 0.80 -2.88
N TYR A 354 20.93 1.99 -2.59
CA TYR A 354 19.60 2.18 -2.01
C TYR A 354 18.50 2.23 -3.07
N ARG A 355 18.84 2.50 -4.35
CA ARG A 355 17.88 2.99 -5.34
C ARG A 355 16.73 2.03 -5.66
N GLN A 356 17.00 0.73 -5.61
CA GLN A 356 16.01 -0.32 -5.88
C GLN A 356 15.63 -1.09 -4.61
N SER A 357 16.36 -0.89 -3.52
CA SER A 357 16.08 -1.55 -2.26
C SER A 357 14.77 -1.05 -1.67
N ARG A 358 14.10 -1.95 -0.95
CA ARG A 358 12.89 -1.65 -0.16
C ARG A 358 13.16 -1.80 1.34
N HIS A 359 14.36 -2.18 1.75
CA HIS A 359 14.66 -2.59 3.11
C HIS A 359 15.18 -1.43 3.96
N VAL A 360 14.34 -0.93 4.87
CA VAL A 360 14.60 0.17 5.79
C VAL A 360 14.81 -0.38 7.20
N ARG A 361 15.68 0.24 7.99
CA ARG A 361 16.04 -0.25 9.32
C ARG A 361 15.32 0.53 10.41
N ILE A 362 14.70 -0.20 11.34
CA ILE A 362 14.12 0.31 12.59
C ILE A 362 15.01 -0.13 13.76
N MET A 363 15.34 0.79 14.65
CA MET A 363 16.02 0.48 15.91
C MET A 363 15.09 0.64 17.11
N LYS A 364 15.25 -0.26 18.08
CA LYS A 364 14.65 -0.16 19.42
C LYS A 364 15.73 -0.03 20.47
N TYR A 365 15.63 0.98 21.32
CA TYR A 365 16.51 1.19 22.47
C TYR A 365 15.72 1.19 23.78
N ALA A 366 16.34 0.71 24.85
CA ALA A 366 15.81 0.93 26.19
C ALA A 366 15.96 2.41 26.57
N LEU A 367 15.02 2.93 27.35
CA LEU A 367 15.05 4.27 27.94
C LEU A 367 14.89 4.14 29.45
N SER A 368 15.71 4.85 30.23
CA SER A 368 15.65 4.80 31.69
C SER A 368 15.82 6.19 32.28
N GLY A 369 14.74 6.75 32.81
CA GLY A 369 14.75 8.10 33.37
C GLY A 369 15.07 9.18 32.33
N GLY A 370 14.62 8.97 31.09
CA GLY A 370 14.85 9.86 29.95
C GLY A 370 16.18 9.68 29.22
N GLU A 371 17.10 8.86 29.75
CA GLU A 371 18.41 8.59 29.16
C GLU A 371 18.39 7.34 28.28
N LEU A 372 19.09 7.38 27.15
CA LEU A 372 19.22 6.25 26.23
C LEU A 372 20.05 5.12 26.86
N GLY A 373 19.49 3.92 26.87
CA GLY A 373 20.12 2.68 27.33
C GLY A 373 20.69 1.84 26.18
N SER A 374 20.68 0.52 26.36
CA SER A 374 21.18 -0.43 25.37
C SER A 374 20.26 -0.56 24.16
N ALA A 375 20.84 -0.81 22.99
CA ALA A 375 20.11 -1.31 21.82
C ALA A 375 19.46 -2.65 22.16
N MET A 376 18.16 -2.76 21.92
CA MET A 376 17.33 -3.92 22.21
C MET A 376 16.99 -4.73 20.96
N GLY A 377 16.92 -4.06 19.81
CA GLY A 377 16.71 -4.74 18.53
C GLY A 377 16.87 -3.84 17.34
N GLU A 378 17.07 -4.49 16.20
CA GLU A 378 17.10 -3.92 14.86
C GLU A 378 16.16 -4.76 14.00
N TYR A 379 15.25 -4.11 13.28
CA TYR A 379 14.19 -4.76 12.50
C TYR A 379 14.15 -4.18 11.09
N VAL A 380 13.70 -4.99 10.15
CA VAL A 380 13.56 -4.57 8.74
C VAL A 380 12.12 -4.14 8.49
N TYR A 381 11.92 -2.91 8.02
CA TYR A 381 10.67 -2.44 7.44
C TYR A 381 10.80 -2.47 5.92
N GLN A 382 9.83 -3.06 5.23
CA GLN A 382 9.84 -3.11 3.78
C GLN A 382 8.92 -2.03 3.21
N LEU A 383 9.48 -1.07 2.46
CA LEU A 383 8.72 -0.05 1.73
C LEU A 383 7.78 -0.72 0.73
N ASP A 384 6.67 -0.09 0.41
CA ASP A 384 5.82 -0.46 -0.72
C ASP A 384 6.53 -0.20 -2.07
N PRO A 385 6.08 -0.88 -3.14
CA PRO A 385 6.41 -0.48 -4.50
C PRO A 385 5.94 0.95 -4.78
N ALA A 386 6.76 1.73 -5.49
CA ALA A 386 6.49 3.14 -5.79
C ALA A 386 5.17 3.38 -6.53
N GLU A 387 4.76 2.42 -7.35
CA GLU A 387 3.55 2.53 -8.17
C GLU A 387 2.28 2.39 -7.34
N SER A 388 2.35 1.76 -6.16
CA SER A 388 1.21 1.67 -5.24
C SER A 388 0.81 3.04 -4.63
N PHE A 389 1.58 4.09 -4.92
CA PHE A 389 1.29 5.48 -4.55
C PHE A 389 0.54 6.24 -5.66
N GLY A 390 0.14 5.57 -6.74
CA GLY A 390 -0.73 6.09 -7.78
C GLY A 390 -1.66 5.02 -8.33
N ASP A 391 -2.65 5.43 -9.12
CA ASP A 391 -3.63 4.51 -9.73
C ASP A 391 -3.68 4.60 -11.27
N GLY A 392 -2.62 5.17 -11.86
CA GLY A 392 -2.51 5.50 -13.28
C GLY A 392 -3.07 6.89 -13.64
N GLU A 393 -3.97 7.45 -12.83
CA GLU A 393 -4.60 8.76 -13.10
C GLU A 393 -4.24 9.81 -12.05
N LYS A 394 -4.28 9.41 -10.78
CA LYS A 394 -4.06 10.23 -9.58
C LYS A 394 -2.85 9.74 -8.79
N GLY A 395 -2.41 10.55 -7.83
CA GLY A 395 -1.26 10.24 -6.99
C GLY A 395 0.09 10.45 -7.69
N ASP A 396 1.05 9.63 -7.30
CA ASP A 396 2.48 9.72 -7.65
C ASP A 396 2.84 8.75 -8.80
N ASN A 397 2.09 8.82 -9.90
CA ASN A 397 2.33 8.01 -11.11
C ASN A 397 3.72 8.28 -11.73
N GLY A 398 4.36 7.23 -12.24
CA GLY A 398 5.65 7.30 -12.94
C GLY A 398 6.85 7.57 -12.02
N LYS A 399 6.68 7.39 -10.70
CA LYS A 399 7.78 7.45 -9.72
C LYS A 399 8.47 6.10 -9.57
N VAL A 400 9.71 6.13 -9.12
CA VAL A 400 10.57 4.95 -8.97
C VAL A 400 10.85 4.65 -7.50
N GLN A 401 11.31 3.44 -7.18
CA GLN A 401 11.45 2.96 -5.80
C GLN A 401 12.23 3.92 -4.88
N LYS A 402 13.33 4.51 -5.35
CA LYS A 402 14.11 5.50 -4.60
C LYS A 402 13.33 6.75 -4.17
N ASP A 403 12.16 7.01 -4.73
CA ASP A 403 11.34 8.18 -4.40
C ASP A 403 10.40 7.90 -3.20
N VAL A 404 10.19 6.63 -2.85
CA VAL A 404 9.44 6.20 -1.66
C VAL A 404 10.28 6.44 -0.40
N LYS A 405 9.65 7.01 0.61
CA LYS A 405 10.28 7.44 1.85
C LYS A 405 9.40 7.17 3.06
N ILE A 406 10.03 6.91 4.19
CA ILE A 406 9.43 7.14 5.49
C ILE A 406 9.46 8.65 5.77
N SER A 407 8.47 9.18 6.49
CA SER A 407 8.55 10.55 7.02
C SER A 407 8.23 10.70 8.49
N GLU A 408 7.43 9.82 9.08
CA GLU A 408 7.16 9.91 10.52
C GLU A 408 6.74 8.57 11.11
N MET A 409 6.77 8.47 12.43
CA MET A 409 6.39 7.31 13.19
C MET A 409 5.86 7.72 14.56
N VAL A 410 4.80 7.07 15.03
CA VAL A 410 4.29 7.23 16.39
C VAL A 410 4.08 5.88 17.04
N ALA A 411 4.45 5.72 18.31
CA ALA A 411 4.17 4.52 19.07
C ALA A 411 2.80 4.65 19.75
N ILE A 412 1.91 3.70 19.45
CA ILE A 412 0.57 3.65 20.03
C ILE A 412 0.50 2.68 21.22
N ASN A 413 1.43 1.74 21.29
CA ASN A 413 1.67 0.84 22.41
C ASN A 413 3.16 0.45 22.46
N GLN A 414 3.55 -0.43 23.38
CA GLN A 414 4.89 -1.02 23.37
C GLN A 414 5.07 -1.85 22.09
N ASP A 415 6.09 -1.52 21.29
CA ASP A 415 6.46 -2.18 20.03
C ASP A 415 5.42 -2.10 18.90
N ASP A 416 4.33 -1.36 19.10
CA ASP A 416 3.26 -1.13 18.15
C ASP A 416 3.33 0.31 17.63
N LEU A 417 3.64 0.43 16.34
CA LEU A 417 4.04 1.69 15.72
C LEU A 417 3.15 1.97 14.51
N ILE A 418 2.77 3.23 14.33
CA ILE A 418 2.21 3.73 13.08
C ILE A 418 3.34 4.42 12.32
N VAL A 419 3.61 3.96 11.11
CA VAL A 419 4.66 4.47 10.22
C VAL A 419 4.00 5.19 9.05
N LEU A 420 4.44 6.42 8.81
CA LEU A 420 4.03 7.24 7.67
C LEU A 420 5.01 6.99 6.52
N GLU A 421 4.49 6.43 5.44
CA GLU A 421 5.21 6.16 4.20
C GLU A 421 4.61 6.98 3.05
N ARG A 422 5.44 7.63 2.23
CA ARG A 422 4.97 8.52 1.16
C ARG A 422 5.96 8.64 0.00
N ILE A 423 5.50 9.29 -1.07
CA ILE A 423 6.37 9.91 -2.09
C ILE A 423 6.24 11.43 -2.03
N SER A 424 5.21 12.00 -2.68
CA SER A 424 5.02 13.45 -2.70
C SER A 424 3.56 13.81 -2.48
N LYS A 425 2.64 13.27 -3.28
CA LYS A 425 1.20 13.53 -3.16
C LYS A 425 0.49 12.50 -2.31
N THR A 426 0.91 11.25 -2.37
CA THR A 426 0.26 10.13 -1.70
C THR A 426 0.97 9.80 -0.40
N THR A 427 0.19 9.67 0.67
CA THR A 427 0.61 9.31 2.03
C THR A 427 -0.15 8.07 2.46
N LYS A 428 0.59 7.08 2.98
CA LYS A 428 0.05 5.88 3.60
C LYS A 428 0.47 5.82 5.06
N LEU A 429 -0.44 5.39 5.92
CA LEU A 429 -0.13 5.04 7.30
C LEU A 429 -0.20 3.52 7.46
N TYR A 430 0.87 2.95 7.98
CA TYR A 430 1.02 1.53 8.23
C TYR A 430 1.12 1.26 9.73
N ARG A 431 0.32 0.34 10.26
CA ARG A 431 0.54 -0.20 11.60
C ARG A 431 1.49 -1.39 11.52
N ILE A 432 2.48 -1.43 12.40
CA ILE A 432 3.45 -2.52 12.53
C ILE A 432 3.59 -2.95 13.98
N ASN A 433 3.92 -4.22 14.21
CA ASN A 433 4.43 -4.70 15.49
C ASN A 433 5.83 -5.29 15.29
N LEU A 434 6.81 -4.87 16.10
CA LEU A 434 8.19 -5.33 15.94
C LEU A 434 8.38 -6.84 16.21
N ALA A 435 7.54 -7.46 17.02
CA ALA A 435 7.58 -8.90 17.32
C ALA A 435 7.18 -9.79 16.12
N SER A 436 6.52 -9.22 15.10
CA SER A 436 6.21 -9.93 13.86
C SER A 436 7.43 -10.13 12.95
N GLY A 437 8.50 -9.33 13.16
CA GLY A 437 9.74 -9.42 12.39
C GLY A 437 10.87 -10.10 13.17
N VAL A 438 11.88 -10.58 12.45
CA VAL A 438 13.11 -11.09 13.07
C VAL A 438 13.97 -9.91 13.56
N ASN A 439 14.38 -9.97 14.84
CA ASN A 439 15.40 -9.06 15.36
C ASN A 439 16.77 -9.42 14.78
N ILE A 440 17.25 -8.61 13.83
CA ILE A 440 18.52 -8.83 13.13
C ILE A 440 19.73 -8.21 13.85
N LEU A 441 19.55 -7.58 15.01
CA LEU A 441 20.63 -6.87 15.71
C LEU A 441 21.86 -7.76 15.93
N ASN A 442 23.03 -7.31 15.48
CA ASN A 442 24.30 -8.04 15.52
C ASN A 442 24.37 -9.33 14.68
N SER A 443 23.39 -9.57 13.82
CA SER A 443 23.49 -10.63 12.80
C SER A 443 24.45 -10.20 11.68
N PRO A 444 25.00 -11.15 10.89
CA PRO A 444 25.84 -10.82 9.74
C PRO A 444 25.17 -9.86 8.73
N ILE A 445 23.89 -10.08 8.42
CA ILE A 445 23.12 -9.25 7.48
C ILE A 445 22.92 -7.81 8.00
N SER A 446 22.86 -7.62 9.32
CA SER A 446 22.77 -6.28 9.92
C SER A 446 24.06 -5.47 9.81
N GLN A 447 25.23 -6.11 9.66
CA GLN A 447 26.53 -5.44 9.78
C GLN A 447 27.26 -5.23 8.45
N ASN A 448 27.31 -6.24 7.58
CA ASN A 448 28.04 -6.18 6.31
C ASN A 448 27.23 -6.81 5.18
N GLY A 449 26.97 -8.12 5.30
CA GLY A 449 26.29 -8.93 4.30
C GLY A 449 26.42 -10.43 4.58
N VAL A 450 25.84 -11.24 3.70
CA VAL A 450 25.82 -12.71 3.75
C VAL A 450 25.96 -13.28 2.34
N VAL A 451 26.60 -14.44 2.21
CA VAL A 451 26.58 -15.16 0.93
C VAL A 451 25.21 -15.77 0.76
N ALA A 452 24.44 -15.20 -0.16
CA ALA A 452 23.07 -15.62 -0.44
C ALA A 452 23.04 -16.59 -1.63
N LYS A 453 22.02 -17.45 -1.69
CA LYS A 453 21.95 -18.53 -2.68
C LYS A 453 21.78 -18.02 -4.11
N GLU A 454 21.17 -16.85 -4.28
CA GLU A 454 20.86 -16.28 -5.60
C GLU A 454 22.09 -15.96 -6.46
N SER A 455 23.27 -15.69 -5.88
CA SER A 455 24.42 -15.26 -6.68
C SER A 455 25.79 -15.74 -6.22
N GLY A 456 25.86 -16.56 -5.16
CA GLY A 456 27.14 -17.04 -4.57
C GLY A 456 28.08 -15.93 -4.07
N ALA A 457 27.62 -14.67 -4.10
CA ALA A 457 28.36 -13.47 -3.69
C ALA A 457 27.79 -12.95 -2.37
N GLU A 458 28.60 -12.18 -1.65
CA GLU A 458 28.14 -11.51 -0.43
C GLU A 458 27.16 -10.37 -0.79
N LYS A 459 25.98 -10.41 -0.18
CA LYS A 459 24.87 -9.46 -0.34
C LYS A 459 24.62 -8.76 0.98
N SER A 460 24.54 -7.43 0.95
CA SER A 460 24.04 -6.63 2.06
C SER A 460 22.52 -6.74 2.18
N LEU A 461 21.95 -6.28 3.30
CA LEU A 461 20.49 -6.10 3.43
C LEU A 461 19.93 -5.26 2.25
N GLU A 462 20.76 -4.32 1.80
CA GLU A 462 20.69 -3.53 0.57
C GLU A 462 20.07 -4.25 -0.64
N ASP A 463 20.65 -5.42 -0.90
CA ASP A 463 20.69 -6.11 -2.19
C ASP A 463 20.09 -7.53 -2.15
N VAL A 464 19.70 -8.00 -0.97
CA VAL A 464 19.07 -9.32 -0.83
C VAL A 464 17.70 -9.30 -1.51
N LEU A 465 17.43 -10.33 -2.34
CA LEU A 465 16.15 -10.47 -3.02
C LEU A 465 15.04 -10.94 -2.08
N ASN A 466 15.38 -11.89 -1.21
CA ASN A 466 14.46 -12.52 -0.26
C ASN A 466 15.10 -12.62 1.13
N LEU A 467 14.47 -12.01 2.14
CA LEU A 467 14.96 -12.01 3.52
C LEU A 467 14.99 -13.41 4.15
N ASP A 468 14.11 -14.32 3.76
CA ASP A 468 14.05 -15.67 4.32
C ASP A 468 15.30 -16.48 3.97
N ALA A 469 15.89 -16.22 2.79
CA ALA A 469 17.15 -16.83 2.35
C ALA A 469 18.34 -16.52 3.29
N VAL A 470 18.21 -15.47 4.11
CA VAL A 470 19.26 -14.98 5.02
C VAL A 470 18.86 -15.07 6.49
N ASN A 471 17.82 -15.86 6.81
CA ASN A 471 17.24 -16.01 8.16
C ASN A 471 16.80 -14.68 8.77
N ALA A 472 16.25 -13.79 7.95
CA ALA A 472 15.62 -12.54 8.37
C ALA A 472 14.18 -12.50 7.87
N SER A 473 13.37 -11.61 8.45
CA SER A 473 12.05 -11.26 7.91
C SER A 473 11.78 -9.79 8.19
N SER A 474 10.98 -9.16 7.34
CA SER A 474 10.47 -7.83 7.62
C SER A 474 9.41 -7.89 8.73
N VAL A 475 9.20 -6.77 9.41
CA VAL A 475 8.02 -6.59 10.25
C VAL A 475 6.79 -6.61 9.36
N HIS A 476 5.79 -7.37 9.76
CA HIS A 476 4.51 -7.38 9.06
C HIS A 476 3.84 -6.02 9.26
N LYS A 477 3.30 -5.45 8.17
CA LYS A 477 2.63 -4.15 8.20
C LYS A 477 1.19 -4.22 7.70
N SER A 478 0.37 -3.27 8.11
CA SER A 478 -1.05 -3.23 7.76
C SER A 478 -1.46 -1.82 7.41
N LEU A 479 -2.00 -1.64 6.21
CA LEU A 479 -2.44 -0.34 5.73
C LEU A 479 -3.68 0.10 6.52
N VAL A 480 -3.53 1.15 7.32
CA VAL A 480 -4.63 1.73 8.10
C VAL A 480 -5.24 2.96 7.46
N PHE A 481 -4.48 3.68 6.63
CA PHE A 481 -4.95 4.86 5.91
C PHE A 481 -4.19 5.05 4.59
N ASN A 482 -4.89 5.41 3.52
CA ASN A 482 -4.32 5.78 2.24
C ASN A 482 -4.95 7.07 1.69
N SER A 483 -4.18 8.14 1.64
CA SER A 483 -4.66 9.45 1.18
C SER A 483 -5.16 9.43 -0.26
N LEU A 484 -4.71 8.49 -1.09
CA LEU A 484 -5.14 8.37 -2.48
C LEU A 484 -6.65 8.12 -2.62
N PHE A 485 -7.28 7.53 -1.60
CA PHE A 485 -8.71 7.18 -1.63
C PHE A 485 -9.49 7.84 -0.50
N GLU A 486 -8.84 8.12 0.62
CA GLU A 486 -9.50 8.61 1.84
C GLU A 486 -9.31 10.12 2.07
N ALA A 487 -8.31 10.76 1.44
CA ALA A 487 -8.06 12.19 1.59
C ALA A 487 -7.22 12.78 0.44
N GLU A 488 -7.73 12.70 -0.79
CA GLU A 488 -7.01 13.11 -2.02
C GLU A 488 -6.58 14.59 -2.04
N ASP A 489 -7.20 15.42 -1.19
CA ASP A 489 -6.98 16.86 -1.11
C ASP A 489 -5.92 17.25 -0.05
N LEU A 490 -5.24 16.29 0.59
CA LEU A 490 -4.10 16.58 1.46
C LEU A 490 -2.98 17.32 0.68
N PRO A 491 -2.27 18.26 1.32
CA PRO A 491 -1.10 18.88 0.71
C PRO A 491 -0.01 17.84 0.44
N LYS A 492 0.88 18.17 -0.49
CA LYS A 492 2.07 17.34 -0.75
C LYS A 492 3.00 17.33 0.46
N LYS A 493 3.84 16.30 0.56
CA LYS A 493 4.90 16.16 1.56
C LYS A 493 4.37 16.20 3.00
N ILE A 494 3.36 15.38 3.29
CA ILE A 494 2.99 15.13 4.69
C ILE A 494 4.19 14.48 5.38
N GLU A 495 4.72 15.15 6.40
CA GLU A 495 5.96 14.73 7.08
C GLU A 495 5.79 14.68 8.60
N GLY A 496 4.77 15.31 9.19
CA GLY A 496 4.47 15.18 10.62
C GLY A 496 3.14 14.48 10.90
N ILE A 497 3.13 13.61 11.92
CA ILE A 497 1.93 12.98 12.50
C ILE A 497 1.83 13.30 14.00
N ALA A 498 0.64 13.64 14.50
CA ALA A 498 0.41 13.67 15.94
C ALA A 498 -0.91 12.97 16.29
N TRP A 499 -0.82 11.92 17.10
CA TRP A 499 -1.99 11.20 17.60
C TRP A 499 -2.60 11.95 18.78
N LEU A 500 -3.65 12.73 18.52
CA LEU A 500 -4.19 13.73 19.46
C LEU A 500 -5.07 13.10 20.55
N ASP A 501 -5.92 12.17 20.17
CA ASP A 501 -6.79 11.41 21.06
C ASP A 501 -7.26 10.11 20.38
N ALA A 502 -8.13 9.35 21.04
CA ALA A 502 -8.63 8.06 20.56
C ALA A 502 -9.26 8.12 19.14
N ASN A 503 -9.75 9.28 18.70
CA ASN A 503 -10.43 9.43 17.42
C ASN A 503 -9.64 10.27 16.41
N HIS A 504 -8.71 11.11 16.86
CA HIS A 504 -8.14 12.16 15.99
C HIS A 504 -6.63 12.05 15.80
N VAL A 505 -6.24 12.18 14.54
CA VAL A 505 -4.84 12.24 14.09
C VAL A 505 -4.62 13.54 13.35
N LEU A 506 -3.54 14.23 13.67
CA LEU A 506 -3.09 15.42 12.97
C LEU A 506 -2.00 15.03 11.97
N LEU A 507 -2.11 15.55 10.76
CA LEU A 507 -1.13 15.48 9.68
C LEU A 507 -0.71 16.90 9.29
N ILE A 508 0.59 17.12 9.14
CA ILE A 508 1.18 18.41 8.72
C ILE A 508 2.20 18.17 7.61
N ASN A 509 2.20 19.04 6.60
CA ASN A 509 3.21 18.99 5.55
C ASN A 509 4.43 19.85 5.85
N ASP A 510 5.58 19.38 5.40
CA ASP A 510 6.70 20.27 5.13
C ASP A 510 6.42 21.10 3.88
N ASN A 511 6.69 22.40 3.96
CA ASN A 511 6.45 23.35 2.88
C ASN A 511 7.75 23.85 2.24
N ASP A 512 8.89 23.24 2.58
CA ASP A 512 10.22 23.64 2.11
C ASP A 512 10.46 25.15 2.27
N PHE A 513 10.02 25.72 3.41
CA PHE A 513 10.09 27.16 3.70
C PHE A 513 9.41 28.06 2.67
N GLY A 514 8.46 27.52 1.88
CA GLY A 514 7.71 28.25 0.87
C GLY A 514 8.52 28.62 -0.38
N ILE A 515 9.70 28.01 -0.58
CA ILE A 515 10.58 28.29 -1.73
C ILE A 515 9.85 28.12 -3.07
N GLU A 516 9.00 27.11 -3.18
CA GLU A 516 8.16 26.86 -4.37
C GLU A 516 6.72 27.40 -4.22
N GLY A 517 6.48 28.28 -3.25
CA GLY A 517 5.15 28.86 -2.95
C GLY A 517 4.22 27.96 -2.14
N GLY A 518 4.72 26.83 -1.63
CA GLY A 518 3.97 25.93 -0.73
C GLY A 518 3.65 26.56 0.62
N LYS A 519 2.48 26.24 1.18
CA LYS A 519 2.08 26.62 2.54
C LYS A 519 2.07 25.40 3.44
N THR A 520 2.38 25.57 4.71
CA THR A 520 2.10 24.57 5.73
C THR A 520 0.60 24.54 6.00
N GLU A 521 0.02 23.35 6.00
CA GLU A 521 -1.36 23.09 6.39
C GLU A 521 -1.40 22.07 7.53
N ILE A 522 -2.21 22.37 8.55
CA ILE A 522 -2.45 21.47 9.68
C ILE A 522 -3.81 20.82 9.48
N ASN A 523 -3.83 19.51 9.29
CA ASN A 523 -5.02 18.74 8.95
C ASN A 523 -5.32 17.73 10.05
N VAL A 524 -6.54 17.75 10.61
CA VAL A 524 -7.00 16.79 11.61
C VAL A 524 -8.02 15.84 10.98
N LEU A 525 -7.74 14.54 11.06
CA LEU A 525 -8.55 13.48 10.51
C LEU A 525 -9.18 12.65 11.64
N ASN A 526 -10.40 12.17 11.42
CA ASN A 526 -11.11 11.28 12.34
C ASN A 526 -10.81 9.81 12.00
N ILE A 527 -9.55 9.42 12.19
CA ILE A 527 -9.03 8.08 11.87
C ILE A 527 -8.34 7.41 13.07
N GLY A 528 -8.35 8.01 14.26
CA GLY A 528 -7.65 7.50 15.45
C GLY A 528 -8.10 6.10 15.87
N GLU A 529 -9.38 5.77 15.67
CA GLU A 529 -9.86 4.40 15.90
C GLU A 529 -9.19 3.43 14.91
N GLN A 530 -8.99 3.80 13.64
CA GLN A 530 -8.33 2.96 12.64
C GLN A 530 -6.87 2.65 13.01
N LEU A 531 -6.17 3.61 13.63
CA LEU A 531 -4.79 3.41 14.10
C LEU A 531 -4.72 2.39 15.24
N THR A 532 -5.72 2.38 16.13
CA THR A 532 -5.72 1.55 17.35
C THR A 532 -6.59 0.31 17.26
N HIS A 533 -7.33 0.13 16.16
CA HIS A 533 -8.27 -0.97 15.99
C HIS A 533 -7.56 -2.30 16.13
N GLU A 534 -7.79 -3.00 17.24
CA GLU A 534 -7.15 -4.30 17.51
C GLU A 534 -7.59 -5.37 16.50
N GLN A 535 -8.73 -5.16 15.82
CA GLN A 535 -9.24 -6.13 14.88
C GLN A 535 -8.34 -6.23 13.65
N GLY A 536 -7.88 -7.45 13.36
CA GLY A 536 -6.88 -7.69 12.35
C GLY A 536 -5.48 -7.22 12.75
N TYR A 537 -5.13 -7.09 14.03
CA TYR A 537 -3.73 -6.94 14.46
C TYR A 537 -3.01 -8.29 14.49
N LEU A 538 -1.75 -8.37 14.02
CA LEU A 538 -0.92 -9.57 14.12
C LEU A 538 0.24 -9.32 15.08
N GLU A 539 0.22 -9.98 16.23
CA GLU A 539 1.40 -10.07 17.09
C GLU A 539 2.48 -10.97 16.46
N GLN A 540 2.05 -11.99 15.72
CA GLN A 540 2.91 -12.92 14.99
C GLN A 540 2.34 -13.15 13.59
N LYS A 541 3.23 -13.35 12.61
CA LYS A 541 2.82 -13.74 11.25
C LYS A 541 2.24 -15.16 11.28
N PRO A 542 1.17 -15.46 10.52
CA PRO A 542 0.68 -16.83 10.40
C PRO A 542 1.66 -17.68 9.59
N GLU A 543 1.64 -19.00 9.82
CA GLU A 543 2.53 -19.96 9.16
C GLU A 543 1.73 -21.17 8.64
N LEU A 544 2.16 -21.75 7.51
CA LEU A 544 1.59 -22.95 6.94
C LEU A 544 2.29 -24.21 7.48
N SER A 545 1.52 -25.15 8.03
CA SER A 545 2.04 -26.44 8.52
C SER A 545 1.32 -27.61 7.89
N LEU A 546 2.06 -28.50 7.20
CA LEU A 546 1.49 -29.72 6.62
C LEU A 546 1.11 -30.72 7.72
N ILE A 547 -0.18 -31.02 7.86
CA ILE A 547 -0.73 -31.90 8.91
C ILE A 547 -1.39 -33.17 8.35
N GLY A 548 -1.72 -33.17 7.06
CA GLY A 548 -2.41 -34.27 6.39
C GLY A 548 -1.94 -34.45 4.95
N ARG A 549 -1.81 -35.70 4.50
CA ARG A 549 -1.49 -36.03 3.10
C ARG A 549 -2.15 -37.34 2.66
N TYR A 550 -2.70 -37.34 1.45
CA TYR A 550 -3.29 -38.50 0.77
C TYR A 550 -2.64 -38.68 -0.62
N GLN A 551 -2.50 -39.93 -1.06
CA GLN A 551 -2.01 -40.29 -2.39
C GLN A 551 -3.18 -40.84 -3.22
N ALA A 552 -3.66 -40.08 -4.20
CA ALA A 552 -4.77 -40.44 -5.06
C ALA A 552 -4.33 -41.33 -6.24
N SER A 553 -3.18 -41.03 -6.84
CA SER A 553 -2.52 -41.88 -7.85
C SER A 553 -1.00 -41.82 -7.70
N THR A 554 -0.28 -42.76 -8.32
CA THR A 554 1.20 -42.75 -8.42
C THR A 554 1.71 -42.52 -9.83
N ASP A 555 0.81 -42.46 -10.82
CA ASP A 555 1.17 -42.42 -12.24
C ASP A 555 1.09 -41.00 -12.84
N GLY A 556 0.60 -40.02 -12.06
CA GLY A 556 1.13 -38.65 -12.03
C GLY A 556 0.69 -37.67 -13.11
N GLU A 557 -0.38 -37.90 -13.85
CA GLU A 557 -0.97 -36.87 -14.72
C GLU A 557 -2.49 -36.85 -14.52
N GLY A 558 -3.03 -35.69 -14.19
CA GLY A 558 -4.47 -35.48 -13.97
C GLY A 558 -5.10 -36.18 -12.77
N ALA A 559 -4.33 -36.39 -11.70
CA ALA A 559 -4.83 -36.92 -10.44
C ALA A 559 -4.83 -35.85 -9.35
N ALA A 560 -6.01 -35.56 -8.78
CA ALA A 560 -6.20 -34.54 -7.76
C ALA A 560 -6.06 -33.08 -8.22
N GLU A 561 -6.42 -32.79 -9.48
CA GLU A 561 -6.45 -31.43 -10.06
C GLU A 561 -7.41 -30.54 -9.26
N ILE A 562 -8.71 -30.82 -9.24
CA ILE A 562 -9.69 -30.04 -8.48
C ILE A 562 -9.95 -30.62 -7.09
N VAL A 563 -9.95 -29.77 -6.05
CA VAL A 563 -10.32 -30.13 -4.66
C VAL A 563 -11.52 -29.33 -4.15
N GLN A 564 -12.39 -29.97 -3.39
CA GLN A 564 -13.53 -29.34 -2.71
C GLN A 564 -13.70 -29.89 -1.29
N TYR A 565 -14.25 -29.09 -0.37
CA TYR A 565 -14.49 -29.50 1.01
C TYR A 565 -15.98 -29.64 1.33
N HIS A 566 -16.37 -30.79 1.88
CA HIS A 566 -17.72 -31.02 2.38
C HIS A 566 -17.77 -30.87 3.91
N GLN A 567 -18.27 -29.72 4.36
CA GLN A 567 -18.38 -29.34 5.77
C GLN A 567 -19.06 -30.40 6.64
N ALA A 568 -20.20 -30.96 6.20
CA ALA A 568 -21.01 -31.83 7.04
C ALA A 568 -20.34 -33.16 7.37
N SER A 569 -19.50 -33.70 6.47
CA SER A 569 -18.76 -34.93 6.70
C SER A 569 -17.29 -34.72 7.07
N GLN A 570 -16.80 -33.49 6.98
CA GLN A 570 -15.39 -33.14 7.11
C GLN A 570 -14.53 -34.01 6.18
N SER A 571 -14.88 -33.98 4.89
CA SER A 571 -14.18 -34.72 3.84
C SER A 571 -13.75 -33.82 2.70
N VAL A 572 -12.57 -34.07 2.16
CA VAL A 572 -12.10 -33.51 0.89
C VAL A 572 -12.58 -34.40 -0.25
N PHE A 573 -13.03 -33.78 -1.32
CA PHE A 573 -13.39 -34.40 -2.58
C PHE A 573 -12.36 -33.95 -3.60
N THR A 574 -11.88 -34.89 -4.41
CA THR A 574 -10.99 -34.54 -5.51
C THR A 574 -11.21 -35.43 -6.71
N ILE A 575 -10.97 -34.89 -7.90
CA ILE A 575 -11.08 -35.64 -9.15
C ILE A 575 -9.82 -36.49 -9.38
N ASN A 576 -9.95 -37.56 -10.14
CA ASN A 576 -8.82 -38.44 -10.47
C ASN A 576 -9.00 -38.93 -11.90
N GLY A 577 -8.67 -38.05 -12.85
CA GLY A 577 -8.74 -38.28 -14.30
C GLY A 577 -7.78 -39.38 -14.77
N ASP A 578 -6.59 -39.48 -14.15
CA ASP A 578 -5.62 -40.57 -14.39
C ASP A 578 -6.26 -41.96 -14.35
N LEU A 579 -7.14 -42.18 -13.36
CA LEU A 579 -7.83 -43.45 -13.14
C LEU A 579 -9.25 -43.49 -13.74
N GLY A 580 -9.56 -42.56 -14.65
CA GLY A 580 -10.82 -42.42 -15.39
C GLY A 580 -11.81 -41.46 -14.74
N ASN A 581 -13.12 -41.63 -15.01
CA ASN A 581 -14.15 -40.79 -14.39
C ASN A 581 -14.33 -41.12 -12.90
N ARG A 582 -13.43 -40.65 -12.05
CA ARG A 582 -13.40 -40.98 -10.63
C ARG A 582 -13.36 -39.75 -9.74
N ILE A 583 -14.02 -39.89 -8.58
CA ILE A 583 -13.89 -38.96 -7.46
C ILE A 583 -13.35 -39.71 -6.23
N GLU A 584 -12.33 -39.14 -5.61
CA GLU A 584 -11.78 -39.57 -4.33
C GLU A 584 -12.44 -38.77 -3.18
N VAL A 585 -12.92 -39.47 -2.15
CA VAL A 585 -13.52 -38.85 -0.96
C VAL A 585 -12.67 -39.17 0.27
N ILE A 586 -11.94 -38.17 0.76
CA ILE A 586 -10.88 -38.28 1.77
C ILE A 586 -11.36 -37.67 3.08
N SER A 587 -11.49 -38.48 4.14
CA SER A 587 -11.92 -37.95 5.44
C SER A 587 -10.78 -37.26 6.17
N VAL A 588 -11.01 -36.00 6.59
CA VAL A 588 -10.07 -35.21 7.40
C VAL A 588 -10.52 -35.04 8.86
N ALA A 589 -11.69 -35.58 9.21
CA ALA A 589 -12.28 -35.51 10.56
C ALA A 589 -11.35 -35.99 11.70
N GLY A 590 -10.34 -36.81 11.38
CA GLY A 590 -9.39 -37.38 12.36
C GLY A 590 -8.11 -36.57 12.57
N LEU A 591 -7.90 -35.46 11.87
CA LEU A 591 -6.70 -34.63 11.98
C LEU A 591 -6.59 -33.96 13.37
N THR A 592 -5.38 -33.89 13.91
CA THR A 592 -5.12 -33.34 15.26
C THR A 592 -4.39 -31.99 15.26
N GLY A 593 -4.05 -31.44 14.09
CA GLY A 593 -3.28 -30.20 13.95
C GLY A 593 -1.76 -30.35 14.16
N GLU A 594 -1.27 -31.56 14.46
CA GLU A 594 0.16 -31.83 14.62
C GLU A 594 0.85 -31.95 13.25
N PRO A 595 1.96 -31.23 12.99
CA PRO A 595 2.69 -31.35 11.74
C PRO A 595 3.20 -32.76 11.46
N LEU A 596 3.24 -33.16 10.19
CA LEU A 596 3.79 -34.45 9.78
C LEU A 596 5.29 -34.53 10.09
N THR A 597 5.73 -35.63 10.71
CA THR A 597 7.15 -35.84 11.05
C THR A 597 8.03 -36.15 9.84
N ALA A 598 7.45 -36.65 8.74
CA ALA A 598 8.13 -36.97 7.49
C ALA A 598 7.26 -36.50 6.32
N PRO A 599 7.18 -35.17 6.08
CA PRO A 599 6.19 -34.55 5.20
C PRO A 599 6.31 -34.97 3.73
N LEU A 600 7.52 -35.34 3.27
CA LEU A 600 7.78 -35.77 1.90
C LEU A 600 7.23 -37.17 1.54
N THR A 601 6.94 -38.03 2.53
CA THR A 601 6.62 -39.45 2.27
C THR A 601 5.45 -40.00 3.08
N THR A 602 5.00 -39.28 4.10
CA THR A 602 3.93 -39.76 4.98
C THR A 602 2.58 -39.58 4.31
N THR A 603 1.77 -40.64 4.29
CA THR A 603 0.33 -40.56 3.97
C THR A 603 -0.46 -41.00 5.20
N ASN A 604 -1.10 -40.05 5.88
CA ASN A 604 -1.87 -40.29 7.11
C ASN A 604 -3.39 -40.21 6.88
N LEU A 605 -3.82 -39.80 5.69
CA LEU A 605 -5.22 -39.75 5.29
C LEU A 605 -5.60 -41.00 4.48
N ASN A 606 -6.91 -41.30 4.44
CA ASN A 606 -7.47 -42.40 3.65
C ASN A 606 -8.70 -41.91 2.88
N GLY A 607 -8.83 -42.38 1.64
CA GLY A 607 -9.93 -42.04 0.74
C GLY A 607 -10.83 -43.22 0.39
N ILE A 608 -12.01 -42.91 -0.12
CA ILE A 608 -12.92 -43.85 -0.79
C ILE A 608 -13.10 -43.36 -2.23
N SER A 609 -12.78 -44.21 -3.19
CA SER A 609 -12.97 -43.94 -4.61
C SER A 609 -14.39 -44.25 -5.08
N TYR A 610 -14.93 -43.38 -5.93
CA TYR A 610 -16.21 -43.55 -6.61
C TYR A 610 -16.02 -43.44 -8.13
N ASP A 611 -16.22 -44.56 -8.84
CA ASP A 611 -16.24 -44.56 -10.30
C ASP A 611 -17.62 -44.04 -10.79
N LEU A 612 -17.61 -42.91 -11.47
CA LEU A 612 -18.79 -42.30 -12.08
C LEU A 612 -19.16 -43.01 -13.39
N PRO A 613 -20.42 -42.88 -13.86
CA PRO A 613 -20.81 -43.46 -15.14
C PRO A 613 -19.98 -42.92 -16.31
N SER A 614 -19.55 -43.80 -17.22
CA SER A 614 -18.92 -43.44 -18.50
C SER A 614 -19.93 -43.23 -19.64
N THR A 615 -21.22 -43.47 -19.36
CA THR A 615 -22.33 -43.34 -20.30
C THR A 615 -23.57 -42.91 -19.54
N VAL A 616 -24.25 -41.88 -20.02
CA VAL A 616 -25.51 -41.37 -19.44
C VAL A 616 -26.64 -41.41 -20.45
N SER A 617 -27.90 -41.39 -19.99
CA SER A 617 -29.06 -41.38 -20.88
C SER A 617 -29.70 -40.00 -20.94
N ILE A 618 -29.62 -39.34 -22.09
CA ILE A 618 -30.25 -38.04 -22.34
C ILE A 618 -31.39 -38.26 -23.33
N ASN A 619 -32.63 -37.96 -22.93
CA ASN A 619 -33.83 -38.14 -23.76
C ASN A 619 -33.98 -39.55 -24.37
N GLY A 620 -33.45 -40.57 -23.71
CA GLY A 620 -33.49 -41.96 -24.16
C GLY A 620 -32.40 -42.36 -25.16
N GLN A 621 -31.45 -41.47 -25.44
CA GLN A 621 -30.20 -41.78 -26.15
C GLN A 621 -29.06 -41.96 -25.15
N ASN A 622 -28.16 -42.90 -25.42
CA ASN A 622 -26.93 -43.05 -24.65
C ASN A 622 -25.92 -42.04 -25.19
N VAL A 623 -25.31 -41.29 -24.27
CA VAL A 623 -24.23 -40.33 -24.52
C VAL A 623 -23.04 -40.82 -23.71
N ASP A 624 -21.92 -41.06 -24.39
CA ASP A 624 -20.69 -41.48 -23.75
C ASP A 624 -19.96 -40.22 -23.23
N ILE A 625 -19.49 -40.29 -22.00
CA ILE A 625 -18.86 -39.16 -21.30
C ILE A 625 -17.52 -39.62 -20.69
N SER A 626 -16.54 -38.73 -20.71
CA SER A 626 -15.21 -38.91 -20.10
C SER A 626 -14.70 -37.56 -19.62
N ASP A 627 -13.55 -37.55 -18.96
CA ASP A 627 -12.78 -36.34 -18.65
C ASP A 627 -13.59 -35.44 -17.70
N ILE A 628 -13.47 -35.77 -16.42
CA ILE A 628 -14.06 -34.96 -15.35
C ILE A 628 -13.11 -33.78 -15.13
N ASN A 629 -13.51 -32.59 -15.55
CA ASN A 629 -12.64 -31.41 -15.41
C ASN A 629 -12.87 -30.69 -14.08
N SER A 630 -14.11 -30.66 -13.57
CA SER A 630 -14.38 -29.90 -12.34
C SER A 630 -15.49 -30.45 -11.45
N ILE A 631 -15.40 -30.09 -10.17
CA ILE A 631 -16.38 -30.38 -9.13
C ILE A 631 -16.65 -29.13 -8.28
N ALA A 632 -17.90 -28.97 -7.86
CA ALA A 632 -18.26 -27.99 -6.83
C ALA A 632 -19.23 -28.58 -5.81
N ILE A 633 -19.13 -28.10 -4.57
CA ILE A 633 -19.98 -28.53 -3.47
C ILE A 633 -20.73 -27.32 -2.88
N HIS A 634 -22.05 -27.45 -2.76
CA HIS A 634 -22.88 -26.53 -1.98
C HIS A 634 -23.80 -27.32 -1.05
N GLU A 635 -23.67 -27.08 0.26
CA GLU A 635 -24.29 -27.90 1.30
C GLU A 635 -24.03 -29.40 1.08
N ASN A 636 -25.08 -30.18 0.77
CA ASN A 636 -24.99 -31.63 0.52
C ASN A 636 -25.16 -31.97 -0.98
N LYS A 637 -24.86 -31.03 -1.87
CA LYS A 637 -24.95 -31.22 -3.33
C LYS A 637 -23.56 -31.15 -3.93
N LEU A 638 -23.24 -32.17 -4.71
CA LEU A 638 -22.04 -32.25 -5.53
C LEU A 638 -22.46 -32.09 -6.99
N ALA A 639 -21.89 -31.11 -7.67
CA ALA A 639 -21.96 -30.96 -9.12
C ALA A 639 -20.62 -31.39 -9.72
N VAL A 640 -20.67 -32.10 -10.85
CA VAL A 640 -19.50 -32.65 -11.53
C VAL A 640 -19.63 -32.33 -13.02
N ALA A 641 -18.71 -31.54 -13.58
CA ALA A 641 -18.62 -31.31 -15.02
C ALA A 641 -17.88 -32.47 -15.68
N VAL A 642 -18.41 -32.94 -16.81
CA VAL A 642 -17.86 -34.07 -17.54
C VAL A 642 -18.02 -33.81 -19.04
N ALA A 643 -16.92 -33.93 -19.78
CA ALA A 643 -16.90 -33.74 -21.23
C ALA A 643 -17.64 -34.85 -21.99
N HIS A 644 -17.92 -34.58 -23.26
CA HIS A 644 -18.38 -35.62 -24.17
C HIS A 644 -17.20 -36.48 -24.62
N LYS A 645 -17.36 -37.80 -24.62
CA LYS A 645 -16.26 -38.70 -24.96
C LYS A 645 -15.97 -38.75 -26.46
N ASN A 646 -14.74 -38.42 -26.86
CA ASN A 646 -14.21 -38.53 -28.23
C ASN A 646 -15.00 -37.76 -29.32
N ASP A 647 -15.78 -36.74 -28.96
CA ASP A 647 -16.50 -35.92 -29.94
C ASP A 647 -16.49 -34.47 -29.48
N ILE A 648 -15.54 -33.72 -30.02
CA ILE A 648 -15.26 -32.33 -29.67
C ILE A 648 -16.41 -31.39 -30.05
N GLU A 649 -17.32 -31.79 -30.97
CA GLU A 649 -18.46 -30.97 -31.37
C GLU A 649 -19.67 -31.11 -30.41
N GLU A 650 -19.69 -32.15 -29.58
CA GLU A 650 -20.86 -32.49 -28.79
C GLU A 650 -20.77 -31.92 -27.36
N ALA A 651 -21.86 -31.29 -26.93
CA ALA A 651 -21.95 -30.73 -25.59
C ALA A 651 -21.82 -31.80 -24.48
N GLY A 652 -21.04 -31.47 -23.44
CA GLY A 652 -20.86 -32.22 -22.20
C GLY A 652 -22.06 -32.13 -21.23
N VAL A 653 -21.83 -32.57 -20.01
CA VAL A 653 -22.87 -32.67 -18.97
C VAL A 653 -22.38 -32.22 -17.59
N VAL A 654 -23.32 -31.76 -16.76
CA VAL A 654 -23.13 -31.66 -15.32
C VAL A 654 -23.97 -32.72 -14.62
N LEU A 655 -23.31 -33.57 -13.82
CA LEU A 655 -23.94 -34.58 -12.98
C LEU A 655 -24.14 -34.03 -11.56
N PHE A 656 -25.32 -34.22 -10.99
CA PHE A 656 -25.69 -33.74 -9.66
C PHE A 656 -25.97 -34.90 -8.73
N TYR A 657 -25.15 -35.04 -7.69
CA TYR A 657 -25.30 -36.04 -6.64
C TYR A 657 -25.78 -35.41 -5.33
N THR A 658 -26.49 -36.20 -4.54
CA THR A 658 -26.81 -35.83 -3.15
C THR A 658 -25.89 -36.58 -2.21
N LEU A 659 -25.11 -35.83 -1.44
CA LEU A 659 -24.22 -36.37 -0.41
C LEU A 659 -25.04 -36.70 0.83
N ASN A 660 -24.73 -37.83 1.48
CA ASN A 660 -25.25 -38.10 2.81
C ASN A 660 -24.38 -37.44 3.90
N SER A 661 -24.78 -37.56 5.17
CA SER A 661 -24.07 -36.96 6.31
C SER A 661 -22.62 -37.42 6.48
N ASN A 662 -22.23 -38.53 5.86
CA ASN A 662 -20.87 -39.07 5.89
C ASN A 662 -20.09 -38.74 4.60
N GLY A 663 -20.66 -37.92 3.71
CA GLY A 663 -20.03 -37.55 2.44
C GLY A 663 -20.10 -38.64 1.37
N ALA A 664 -20.81 -39.74 1.60
CA ALA A 664 -20.96 -40.78 0.60
C ALA A 664 -22.05 -40.42 -0.42
N LEU A 665 -21.80 -40.75 -1.70
CA LEU A 665 -22.74 -40.62 -2.81
C LEU A 665 -23.19 -41.99 -3.36
N ASP A 666 -24.35 -42.02 -4.01
CA ASP A 666 -24.77 -43.14 -4.87
C ASP A 666 -24.52 -42.76 -6.33
N VAL A 667 -23.54 -43.40 -6.96
CA VAL A 667 -23.14 -43.14 -8.35
C VAL A 667 -24.25 -43.43 -9.38
N ASN A 668 -25.32 -44.12 -8.98
CA ASN A 668 -26.47 -44.41 -9.85
C ASN A 668 -27.67 -43.48 -9.63
N ASP A 669 -27.64 -42.61 -8.61
CA ASP A 669 -28.72 -41.68 -8.28
C ASP A 669 -28.25 -40.23 -8.47
N TYR A 670 -28.34 -39.78 -9.73
CA TYR A 670 -27.96 -38.44 -10.14
C TYR A 670 -29.04 -37.76 -10.98
N ALA A 671 -29.10 -36.44 -10.89
CA ALA A 671 -29.70 -35.61 -11.93
C ALA A 671 -28.61 -35.22 -12.94
N LEU A 672 -28.99 -34.94 -14.18
CA LEU A 672 -28.07 -34.54 -15.23
C LEU A 672 -28.61 -33.34 -15.99
N VAL A 673 -27.72 -32.45 -16.38
CA VAL A 673 -28.04 -31.27 -17.21
C VAL A 673 -27.00 -31.18 -18.32
N ARG A 674 -27.46 -31.01 -19.56
CA ARG A 674 -26.57 -30.79 -20.72
C ARG A 674 -26.15 -29.32 -20.76
N VAL A 675 -24.86 -29.07 -21.01
CA VAL A 675 -24.22 -27.74 -20.98
C VAL A 675 -23.54 -27.43 -22.32
N GLY A 676 -22.46 -26.65 -22.35
CA GLY A 676 -21.67 -26.40 -23.55
C GLY A 676 -20.68 -27.53 -23.86
N VAL A 677 -19.77 -27.25 -24.78
CA VAL A 677 -18.66 -28.14 -25.17
C VAL A 677 -17.54 -27.97 -24.14
N LEU A 678 -16.89 -29.08 -23.78
CA LEU A 678 -15.77 -29.13 -22.83
C LEU A 678 -16.01 -28.26 -21.58
N PRO A 679 -16.98 -28.65 -20.71
CA PRO A 679 -17.27 -27.88 -19.50
C PRO A 679 -16.09 -28.01 -18.54
N ASP A 680 -15.29 -26.96 -18.45
CA ASP A 680 -14.05 -26.96 -17.72
C ASP A 680 -14.30 -26.68 -16.23
N SER A 681 -14.55 -25.42 -15.85
CA SER A 681 -14.86 -25.05 -14.47
C SER A 681 -16.36 -24.88 -14.18
N LEU A 682 -16.76 -25.12 -12.93
CA LEU A 682 -18.11 -24.83 -12.45
C LEU A 682 -18.14 -24.30 -11.01
N ALA A 683 -19.02 -23.33 -10.75
CA ALA A 683 -19.22 -22.76 -9.42
C ALA A 683 -20.70 -22.61 -9.08
N PHE A 684 -21.05 -22.93 -7.83
CA PHE A 684 -22.34 -22.55 -7.26
C PHE A 684 -22.36 -21.05 -6.96
N THR A 685 -23.52 -20.40 -7.12
CA THR A 685 -23.73 -19.10 -6.48
C THR A 685 -23.65 -19.25 -4.95
N PRO A 686 -23.16 -18.24 -4.21
CA PRO A 686 -23.08 -18.30 -2.74
C PRO A 686 -24.41 -18.70 -2.07
N ASP A 687 -25.55 -18.26 -2.62
CA ASP A 687 -26.88 -18.61 -2.14
C ASP A 687 -27.41 -19.99 -2.59
N GLY A 688 -26.64 -20.72 -3.40
CA GLY A 688 -26.96 -22.05 -3.93
C GLY A 688 -28.10 -22.07 -4.94
N SER A 689 -28.54 -20.92 -5.45
CA SER A 689 -29.69 -20.80 -6.34
C SER A 689 -29.35 -21.07 -7.82
N MET A 690 -28.07 -21.00 -8.20
CA MET A 690 -27.61 -21.32 -9.56
C MET A 690 -26.24 -22.01 -9.55
N ILE A 691 -25.91 -22.64 -10.67
CA ILE A 691 -24.54 -23.00 -11.06
C ILE A 691 -24.20 -22.26 -12.33
N VAL A 692 -22.98 -21.75 -12.40
CA VAL A 692 -22.37 -21.19 -13.60
C VAL A 692 -21.25 -22.13 -14.02
N VAL A 693 -21.24 -22.49 -15.30
CA VAL A 693 -20.28 -23.42 -15.90
C VAL A 693 -19.56 -22.66 -17.01
N ALA A 694 -18.24 -22.64 -16.96
CA ALA A 694 -17.41 -22.20 -18.06
C ALA A 694 -17.30 -23.38 -19.03
N ASP A 695 -17.71 -23.14 -20.27
CA ASP A 695 -17.68 -24.16 -21.32
C ASP A 695 -16.63 -23.69 -22.33
N GLU A 696 -15.43 -24.28 -22.25
CA GLU A 696 -14.21 -23.87 -22.96
C GLU A 696 -14.45 -23.75 -24.47
N GLY A 697 -15.11 -24.76 -25.05
CA GLY A 697 -15.10 -24.95 -26.49
C GLY A 697 -14.14 -26.10 -26.80
N GLU A 698 -13.59 -26.14 -28.00
CA GLU A 698 -12.44 -27.00 -28.26
C GLU A 698 -11.74 -26.47 -29.50
N ALA A 699 -10.44 -26.24 -29.39
CA ALA A 699 -9.60 -25.93 -30.52
C ALA A 699 -9.58 -27.09 -31.54
N GLY A 700 -9.75 -26.75 -32.81
CA GLY A 700 -9.68 -27.71 -33.90
C GLY A 700 -8.27 -27.86 -34.47
N ASP A 701 -8.07 -28.94 -35.22
CA ASP A 701 -6.88 -29.16 -36.08
C ASP A 701 -6.73 -28.07 -37.17
N ILE A 702 -7.76 -27.25 -37.41
CA ILE A 702 -7.76 -26.07 -38.27
C ILE A 702 -8.82 -25.10 -37.73
N PRO A 703 -8.74 -23.79 -38.01
CA PRO A 703 -9.71 -22.81 -37.47
C PRO A 703 -11.18 -23.14 -37.83
N ALA A 704 -11.42 -23.85 -38.93
CA ALA A 704 -12.76 -24.25 -39.36
C ALA A 704 -13.43 -25.29 -38.46
N ASP A 705 -12.65 -26.00 -37.65
CA ASP A 705 -13.08 -27.09 -36.78
C ASP A 705 -13.20 -26.63 -35.31
N ASP A 706 -12.71 -25.43 -34.97
CA ASP A 706 -12.83 -24.83 -33.64
C ASP A 706 -14.30 -24.74 -33.18
N GLN A 707 -14.55 -25.16 -31.94
CA GLN A 707 -15.84 -25.03 -31.30
C GLN A 707 -15.88 -23.80 -30.41
N LYS A 708 -16.99 -23.08 -30.49
CA LYS A 708 -17.16 -21.83 -29.75
C LYS A 708 -17.29 -22.08 -28.25
N GLY A 709 -16.47 -21.36 -27.48
CA GLY A 709 -16.65 -21.20 -26.05
C GLY A 709 -17.98 -20.55 -25.67
N SER A 710 -18.41 -20.84 -24.45
CA SER A 710 -19.70 -20.41 -23.92
C SER A 710 -19.77 -20.46 -22.39
N ILE A 711 -20.88 -19.96 -21.84
CA ILE A 711 -21.15 -20.05 -20.40
C ILE A 711 -22.54 -20.64 -20.20
N SER A 712 -22.66 -21.70 -19.41
CA SER A 712 -23.92 -22.35 -19.10
C SER A 712 -24.40 -22.00 -17.69
N ILE A 713 -25.65 -21.51 -17.57
CA ILE A 713 -26.30 -21.20 -16.28
C ILE A 713 -27.39 -22.22 -15.97
N ILE A 714 -27.27 -22.94 -14.86
CA ILE A 714 -28.23 -23.93 -14.37
C ILE A 714 -28.93 -23.36 -13.14
N GLU A 715 -30.26 -23.23 -13.17
CA GLU A 715 -31.02 -22.86 -11.96
C GLU A 715 -31.13 -24.05 -10.99
N VAL A 716 -31.05 -23.77 -9.69
CA VAL A 716 -31.22 -24.75 -8.60
C VAL A 716 -32.38 -24.31 -7.71
N ILE A 717 -33.49 -25.03 -7.78
CA ILE A 717 -34.69 -24.72 -7.00
C ILE A 717 -34.82 -25.72 -5.87
N LYS A 718 -34.59 -25.26 -4.63
CA LYS A 718 -34.65 -26.10 -3.42
C LYS A 718 -33.71 -27.32 -3.51
N GLY A 719 -32.48 -27.09 -3.95
CA GLY A 719 -31.45 -28.13 -4.09
C GLY A 719 -31.71 -29.13 -5.23
N THR A 720 -32.65 -28.84 -6.14
CA THR A 720 -32.88 -29.64 -7.34
C THR A 720 -32.48 -28.81 -8.57
N PRO A 721 -31.55 -29.29 -9.40
CA PRO A 721 -31.18 -28.59 -10.62
C PRO A 721 -32.35 -28.56 -11.61
N GLY A 722 -32.41 -27.50 -12.41
CA GLY A 722 -33.31 -27.40 -13.55
C GLY A 722 -32.99 -28.49 -14.59
N ALA A 723 -33.96 -28.79 -15.45
CA ALA A 723 -33.78 -29.83 -16.48
C ALA A 723 -32.90 -29.37 -17.67
N THR A 724 -32.58 -28.08 -17.77
CA THR A 724 -31.87 -27.45 -18.89
C THR A 724 -31.02 -26.29 -18.39
N ALA A 725 -29.85 -26.09 -18.99
CA ALA A 725 -29.05 -24.88 -18.81
C ALA A 725 -29.49 -23.74 -19.75
N THR A 726 -29.20 -22.51 -19.36
CA THR A 726 -29.23 -21.34 -20.25
C THR A 726 -27.82 -21.14 -20.80
N LYS A 727 -27.60 -21.40 -22.09
CA LYS A 727 -26.32 -21.19 -22.76
C LYS A 727 -26.17 -19.72 -23.17
N LEU A 728 -25.08 -19.09 -22.74
CA LEU A 728 -24.66 -17.75 -23.13
C LEU A 728 -23.51 -17.86 -24.12
N THR A 729 -23.49 -16.99 -25.12
CA THR A 729 -22.53 -17.05 -26.22
C THR A 729 -21.85 -15.70 -26.44
N PHE A 730 -20.67 -15.72 -27.05
CA PHE A 730 -19.84 -14.54 -27.24
C PHE A 730 -20.02 -13.84 -28.59
N GLU A 731 -20.94 -14.27 -29.47
CA GLU A 731 -21.02 -13.71 -30.84
C GLU A 731 -21.34 -12.20 -30.88
N GLN A 732 -21.96 -11.67 -29.82
CA GLN A 732 -22.20 -10.23 -29.70
C GLN A 732 -20.90 -9.41 -29.63
N PHE A 733 -19.77 -10.05 -29.31
CA PHE A 733 -18.45 -9.43 -29.22
C PHE A 733 -17.57 -9.62 -30.46
N ASN A 734 -17.98 -10.41 -31.46
CA ASN A 734 -17.20 -10.71 -32.68
C ASN A 734 -16.72 -9.50 -33.49
N ASN A 735 -17.32 -8.32 -33.28
CA ASN A 735 -16.93 -7.08 -33.95
C ASN A 735 -16.63 -5.96 -32.95
N THR A 736 -16.29 -6.31 -31.71
CA THR A 736 -15.94 -5.36 -30.66
C THR A 736 -14.42 -5.23 -30.59
N ASP A 737 -13.94 -4.00 -30.59
CA ASP A 737 -12.54 -3.70 -30.31
C ASP A 737 -12.30 -3.81 -28.80
N LEU A 738 -11.42 -4.74 -28.41
CA LEU A 738 -11.07 -5.04 -27.03
C LEU A 738 -9.56 -4.85 -26.88
N PRO A 739 -9.09 -3.63 -26.52
CA PRO A 739 -7.66 -3.40 -26.37
C PRO A 739 -7.11 -4.21 -25.19
N GLY A 740 -5.85 -4.66 -25.32
CA GLY A 740 -5.17 -5.41 -24.27
C GLY A 740 -5.51 -6.90 -24.20
N THR A 741 -6.22 -7.43 -25.20
CA THR A 741 -6.46 -8.87 -25.37
C THR A 741 -5.43 -9.49 -26.32
N ASN A 742 -5.27 -10.81 -26.26
CA ASN A 742 -4.50 -11.55 -27.25
C ASN A 742 -5.37 -11.88 -28.46
N GLN A 743 -5.33 -11.07 -29.53
CA GLN A 743 -6.19 -11.29 -30.71
C GLN A 743 -5.42 -12.02 -31.80
N ASN A 744 -5.61 -13.33 -31.86
CA ASN A 744 -5.09 -14.13 -32.94
C ASN A 744 -5.75 -13.74 -34.29
N PRO A 745 -4.99 -13.23 -35.28
CA PRO A 745 -5.55 -12.81 -36.56
C PRO A 745 -6.05 -13.96 -37.44
N GLU A 746 -5.68 -15.20 -37.13
CA GLU A 746 -6.10 -16.39 -37.88
C GLU A 746 -7.39 -17.02 -37.32
N ALA A 747 -7.83 -16.62 -36.12
CA ALA A 747 -9.10 -17.06 -35.56
C ALA A 747 -10.29 -16.63 -36.43
N ILE A 748 -11.34 -17.46 -36.50
CA ILE A 748 -12.54 -17.17 -37.31
C ILE A 748 -13.20 -15.87 -36.86
N ASP A 749 -13.47 -15.78 -35.57
CA ASP A 749 -14.02 -14.62 -34.88
C ASP A 749 -13.82 -14.79 -33.37
N PHE A 750 -14.09 -13.73 -32.62
CA PHE A 750 -13.90 -13.71 -31.16
C PHE A 750 -14.57 -14.90 -30.45
N ALA A 751 -15.78 -15.32 -30.88
CA ALA A 751 -16.49 -16.40 -30.22
C ALA A 751 -15.86 -17.80 -30.43
N HIS A 752 -15.00 -17.98 -31.44
CA HIS A 752 -14.22 -19.21 -31.60
C HIS A 752 -12.84 -19.10 -30.94
N ALA A 753 -12.37 -17.89 -30.66
CA ALA A 753 -11.07 -17.65 -30.03
C ALA A 753 -11.14 -17.62 -28.49
N VAL A 754 -12.34 -17.62 -27.91
CA VAL A 754 -12.52 -17.58 -26.46
C VAL A 754 -12.70 -18.98 -25.92
N GLU A 755 -11.89 -19.28 -24.91
CA GLU A 755 -11.92 -20.49 -24.10
C GLU A 755 -12.16 -20.05 -22.65
N PRO A 756 -13.41 -20.18 -22.16
CA PRO A 756 -13.74 -19.87 -20.77
C PRO A 756 -13.21 -20.95 -19.81
N GLU A 757 -12.31 -20.54 -18.92
CA GLU A 757 -11.64 -21.43 -17.97
C GLU A 757 -12.33 -21.46 -16.60
N TYR A 758 -12.09 -20.46 -15.74
CA TYR A 758 -12.57 -20.47 -14.35
C TYR A 758 -13.69 -19.49 -14.04
N VAL A 759 -14.54 -19.87 -13.08
CA VAL A 759 -15.69 -19.08 -12.64
C VAL A 759 -15.52 -18.56 -11.20
N ALA A 760 -15.58 -17.23 -11.03
CA ALA A 760 -15.78 -16.58 -9.75
C ALA A 760 -17.17 -15.94 -9.66
N VAL A 761 -17.87 -16.14 -8.54
CA VAL A 761 -19.18 -15.52 -8.30
C VAL A 761 -19.11 -14.51 -7.17
N ALA A 762 -19.63 -13.30 -7.40
CA ALA A 762 -19.71 -12.26 -6.38
C ALA A 762 -20.56 -12.70 -5.18
N SER A 763 -20.19 -12.25 -3.99
CA SER A 763 -20.83 -12.65 -2.72
C SER A 763 -22.36 -12.43 -2.65
N ASP A 764 -22.90 -11.53 -3.47
CA ASP A 764 -24.33 -11.21 -3.52
C ASP A 764 -25.12 -12.10 -4.50
N SER A 765 -24.45 -13.05 -5.17
CA SER A 765 -25.02 -13.96 -6.17
C SER A 765 -25.65 -13.26 -7.38
N GLN A 766 -25.28 -12.01 -7.68
CA GLN A 766 -25.83 -11.26 -8.82
C GLN A 766 -24.92 -11.24 -10.05
N THR A 767 -23.60 -11.31 -9.85
CA THR A 767 -22.61 -11.22 -10.92
C THR A 767 -21.66 -12.42 -10.85
N ALA A 768 -21.37 -13.01 -12.00
CA ALA A 768 -20.25 -13.94 -12.16
C ALA A 768 -19.19 -13.33 -13.08
N TYR A 769 -17.95 -13.73 -12.86
CA TYR A 769 -16.76 -13.35 -13.60
C TYR A 769 -16.12 -14.63 -14.10
N VAL A 770 -15.78 -14.67 -15.38
CA VAL A 770 -15.21 -15.87 -16.03
C VAL A 770 -13.94 -15.49 -16.75
N THR A 771 -12.83 -16.16 -16.46
CA THR A 771 -11.55 -15.95 -17.16
C THR A 771 -11.67 -16.44 -18.60
N LEU A 772 -10.99 -15.73 -19.50
CA LEU A 772 -10.85 -16.08 -20.92
C LEU A 772 -9.34 -16.05 -21.18
N GLN A 773 -8.67 -17.14 -20.81
CA GLN A 773 -7.25 -17.14 -20.47
C GLN A 773 -6.37 -16.77 -21.68
N GLU A 774 -6.53 -17.51 -22.78
CA GLU A 774 -5.83 -17.39 -24.06
C GLU A 774 -6.02 -16.00 -24.64
N MET A 775 -7.20 -15.42 -24.41
CA MET A 775 -7.57 -14.08 -24.86
C MET A 775 -7.08 -12.96 -23.95
N ASN A 776 -6.45 -13.27 -22.82
CA ASN A 776 -6.00 -12.32 -21.80
C ASN A 776 -7.15 -11.39 -21.36
N ALA A 777 -8.31 -11.98 -21.06
CA ALA A 777 -9.56 -11.24 -20.84
C ALA A 777 -10.43 -11.83 -19.73
N LEU A 778 -11.45 -11.06 -19.34
CA LEU A 778 -12.46 -11.42 -18.35
C LEU A 778 -13.88 -11.15 -18.86
N ALA A 779 -14.76 -12.13 -18.78
CA ALA A 779 -16.19 -11.96 -19.04
C ALA A 779 -16.96 -11.57 -17.76
N VAL A 780 -17.90 -10.62 -17.87
CA VAL A 780 -18.78 -10.19 -16.76
C VAL A 780 -20.22 -10.60 -17.06
N VAL A 781 -20.78 -11.46 -16.21
CA VAL A 781 -22.10 -12.07 -16.40
C VAL A 781 -23.09 -11.57 -15.36
N ASP A 782 -24.19 -10.97 -15.80
CA ASP A 782 -25.34 -10.68 -14.93
C ASP A 782 -26.19 -11.96 -14.82
N LEU A 783 -26.27 -12.52 -13.60
CA LEU A 783 -26.94 -13.78 -13.33
C LEU A 783 -28.47 -13.64 -13.28
N LYS A 784 -28.96 -12.43 -13.08
CA LYS A 784 -30.40 -12.15 -13.03
C LYS A 784 -31.00 -12.05 -14.43
N SER A 785 -30.34 -11.33 -15.34
CA SER A 785 -30.73 -11.27 -16.76
C SER A 785 -30.21 -12.45 -17.56
N LYS A 786 -29.24 -13.21 -17.02
CA LYS A 786 -28.55 -14.32 -17.69
C LYS A 786 -27.95 -13.84 -19.01
N SER A 787 -27.05 -12.89 -18.91
CA SER A 787 -26.40 -12.29 -20.08
C SER A 787 -24.99 -11.86 -19.76
N ILE A 788 -24.10 -12.03 -20.73
CA ILE A 788 -22.75 -11.45 -20.69
C ILE A 788 -22.90 -9.94 -20.94
N THR A 789 -22.59 -9.14 -19.93
CA THR A 789 -22.74 -7.68 -19.95
C THR A 789 -21.51 -6.98 -20.52
N GLY A 790 -20.35 -7.64 -20.53
CA GLY A 790 -19.14 -7.16 -21.16
C GLY A 790 -18.00 -8.18 -21.10
N VAL A 791 -17.00 -7.93 -21.94
CA VAL A 791 -15.67 -8.56 -21.89
C VAL A 791 -14.65 -7.44 -21.64
N LYS A 792 -13.65 -7.71 -20.80
CA LYS A 792 -12.59 -6.77 -20.43
C LYS A 792 -11.24 -7.38 -20.79
N GLY A 793 -10.49 -6.72 -21.66
CA GLY A 793 -9.07 -7.04 -21.84
C GLY A 793 -8.27 -6.59 -20.62
N LEU A 794 -7.29 -7.38 -20.20
CA LEU A 794 -6.51 -7.14 -18.98
C LEU A 794 -5.31 -6.23 -19.21
N GLY A 795 -5.01 -5.91 -20.47
CA GLY A 795 -3.81 -5.13 -20.82
C GLY A 795 -2.55 -5.97 -20.69
N TYR A 796 -1.40 -5.29 -20.66
CA TYR A 796 -0.11 -5.96 -20.63
C TYR A 796 0.77 -5.44 -19.50
N LYS A 797 1.54 -6.34 -18.91
CA LYS A 797 2.53 -6.05 -17.87
C LYS A 797 3.82 -5.56 -18.51
N ASP A 798 4.26 -4.36 -18.15
CA ASP A 798 5.47 -3.74 -18.71
C ASP A 798 6.74 -4.26 -18.01
N HIS A 799 7.57 -5.05 -18.70
CA HIS A 799 8.81 -5.62 -18.17
C HIS A 799 10.02 -4.66 -18.25
N SER A 800 9.84 -3.43 -18.74
CA SER A 800 10.87 -2.38 -18.61
C SER A 800 10.96 -1.83 -17.18
N LEU A 801 9.94 -2.07 -16.36
CA LEU A 801 9.88 -1.67 -14.97
C LEU A 801 10.60 -2.70 -14.08
N ALA A 802 11.54 -2.25 -13.24
CA ALA A 802 12.31 -3.11 -12.34
C ALA A 802 11.44 -3.97 -11.38
N ARG A 803 10.22 -3.53 -11.07
CA ARG A 803 9.26 -4.30 -10.25
C ARG A 803 8.74 -5.55 -10.99
N ASN A 804 8.73 -5.51 -12.32
CA ASN A 804 8.23 -6.53 -13.23
C ASN A 804 9.39 -7.30 -13.90
N ALA A 805 10.63 -7.11 -13.44
CA ALA A 805 11.78 -7.83 -13.98
C ALA A 805 11.54 -9.35 -14.00
N LEU A 806 12.08 -10.05 -15.00
CA LEU A 806 12.01 -11.51 -15.10
C LEU A 806 13.38 -12.10 -15.39
N ASP A 807 13.52 -13.39 -15.15
CA ASP A 807 14.55 -14.19 -15.82
C ASP A 807 13.98 -14.76 -17.12
N ALA A 808 14.67 -14.51 -18.23
CA ALA A 808 14.18 -14.77 -19.59
C ALA A 808 14.93 -15.89 -20.32
N SER A 809 15.95 -16.48 -19.70
CA SER A 809 16.81 -17.48 -20.34
C SER A 809 16.98 -18.69 -19.44
N ASP A 810 16.82 -19.87 -20.02
CA ASP A 810 17.13 -21.18 -19.43
C ASP A 810 18.55 -21.66 -19.79
N LYS A 811 19.42 -20.76 -20.30
CA LYS A 811 20.75 -21.11 -20.84
C LYS A 811 21.91 -20.33 -20.23
N ASP A 812 21.63 -19.29 -19.45
CA ASP A 812 22.69 -18.44 -18.88
C ASP A 812 23.34 -19.02 -17.60
N ASN A 813 22.72 -20.05 -17.01
CA ASN A 813 23.18 -20.77 -15.80
C ASN A 813 23.35 -19.88 -14.56
N LYS A 814 22.52 -18.85 -14.39
CA LYS A 814 22.55 -17.95 -13.23
C LYS A 814 21.14 -17.40 -12.97
N VAL A 815 20.93 -16.86 -11.76
CA VAL A 815 19.76 -15.99 -11.53
C VAL A 815 20.02 -14.64 -12.19
N ASN A 816 19.20 -14.27 -13.18
CA ASN A 816 19.35 -13.10 -14.02
C ASN A 816 18.06 -12.28 -14.16
N ILE A 817 17.34 -12.09 -13.06
CA ILE A 817 16.12 -11.29 -12.99
C ILE A 817 16.43 -9.81 -13.33
N THR A 818 16.02 -9.35 -14.52
CA THR A 818 16.28 -8.00 -15.01
C THR A 818 15.10 -7.43 -15.81
N SER A 819 15.12 -6.12 -16.06
CA SER A 819 14.14 -5.43 -16.91
C SER A 819 14.58 -5.40 -18.37
N TYR A 820 13.61 -5.42 -19.28
CA TYR A 820 13.81 -5.35 -20.73
C TYR A 820 12.89 -4.30 -21.36
N ASP A 821 13.47 -3.36 -22.10
CA ASP A 821 12.70 -2.36 -22.85
C ASP A 821 11.88 -3.03 -23.97
N ASN A 822 10.65 -2.54 -24.19
CA ASN A 822 9.71 -3.04 -25.21
C ASN A 822 9.32 -4.52 -25.08
N LEU A 823 9.49 -5.11 -23.89
CA LEU A 823 8.96 -6.43 -23.56
C LEU A 823 7.74 -6.29 -22.63
N TYR A 824 6.67 -6.99 -22.97
CA TYR A 824 5.43 -7.00 -22.21
C TYR A 824 5.00 -8.45 -21.91
N GLY A 825 4.36 -8.68 -20.77
CA GLY A 825 3.75 -9.96 -20.40
C GLY A 825 2.23 -9.88 -20.47
N MET A 826 1.58 -10.94 -20.92
CA MET A 826 0.12 -11.06 -20.88
C MET A 826 -0.30 -11.69 -19.55
N TYR A 827 -1.35 -11.20 -18.89
CA TYR A 827 -1.76 -11.76 -17.59
C TYR A 827 -2.29 -13.18 -17.73
N GLN A 828 -3.12 -13.44 -18.76
CA GLN A 828 -3.65 -14.77 -19.12
C GLN A 828 -4.00 -15.62 -17.88
N PRO A 829 -5.00 -15.16 -17.11
CA PRO A 829 -5.27 -15.79 -15.85
C PRO A 829 -6.02 -17.10 -16.01
N ASP A 830 -5.54 -18.14 -15.34
CA ASP A 830 -6.26 -19.38 -15.13
C ASP A 830 -7.30 -19.16 -14.00
N THR A 831 -6.94 -19.51 -12.77
CA THR A 831 -7.89 -19.50 -11.65
C THR A 831 -8.29 -18.07 -11.28
N ILE A 832 -9.58 -17.90 -10.94
CA ILE A 832 -10.15 -16.65 -10.42
C ILE A 832 -10.94 -16.86 -9.14
N VAL A 833 -10.76 -15.96 -8.16
CA VAL A 833 -11.53 -15.95 -6.91
C VAL A 833 -12.06 -14.54 -6.65
N SER A 834 -13.29 -14.41 -6.15
CA SER A 834 -13.81 -13.11 -5.70
C SER A 834 -13.76 -12.98 -4.18
N TYR A 835 -13.51 -11.76 -3.70
CA TYR A 835 -13.62 -11.42 -2.27
C TYR A 835 -14.18 -10.01 -2.09
N GLN A 836 -14.61 -9.72 -0.85
CA GLN A 836 -15.23 -8.45 -0.50
C GLN A 836 -14.29 -7.60 0.35
N PHE A 837 -14.14 -6.32 0.00
CA PHE A 837 -13.51 -5.31 0.83
C PHE A 837 -14.37 -4.05 0.86
N ASN A 838 -14.72 -3.57 2.05
CA ASN A 838 -15.59 -2.40 2.26
C ASN A 838 -16.90 -2.42 1.43
N GLY A 839 -17.48 -3.61 1.26
CA GLY A 839 -18.73 -3.82 0.53
C GLY A 839 -18.61 -3.78 -0.99
N LYS A 840 -17.39 -3.73 -1.54
CA LYS A 840 -17.10 -3.82 -2.97
C LYS A 840 -16.43 -5.16 -3.30
N THR A 841 -16.76 -5.67 -4.47
CA THR A 841 -16.19 -6.91 -4.99
C THR A 841 -14.82 -6.63 -5.61
N TYR A 842 -13.86 -7.47 -5.27
CA TYR A 842 -12.55 -7.53 -5.90
C TYR A 842 -12.30 -8.95 -6.39
N LEU A 843 -11.49 -9.08 -7.43
CA LEU A 843 -11.17 -10.33 -8.10
C LEU A 843 -9.68 -10.59 -7.96
N LEU A 844 -9.31 -11.81 -7.59
CA LEU A 844 -7.93 -12.30 -7.62
C LEU A 844 -7.76 -13.24 -8.79
N THR A 845 -6.66 -13.09 -9.52
CA THR A 845 -6.31 -13.98 -10.63
C THR A 845 -4.88 -14.50 -10.52
N ALA A 846 -4.67 -15.76 -10.85
CA ALA A 846 -3.37 -16.41 -10.99
C ALA A 846 -2.93 -16.24 -12.44
N ASN A 847 -1.84 -15.52 -12.69
CA ASN A 847 -1.45 -15.10 -14.03
C ASN A 847 -0.46 -16.11 -14.64
N GLU A 848 -0.95 -17.32 -14.89
CA GLU A 848 -0.17 -18.51 -15.31
C GLU A 848 0.46 -18.32 -16.69
N GLY A 849 -0.36 -18.28 -17.75
CA GLY A 849 0.11 -17.91 -19.08
C GLY A 849 -0.17 -18.88 -20.19
N ASP A 850 -1.29 -19.61 -20.17
CA ASP A 850 -1.46 -20.64 -21.18
C ASP A 850 -1.45 -20.13 -22.63
N ALA A 851 -0.81 -20.91 -23.50
CA ALA A 851 -0.62 -20.59 -24.90
C ALA A 851 -1.74 -21.18 -25.80
N GLY A 852 -2.56 -22.08 -25.27
CA GLY A 852 -3.52 -22.89 -26.01
C GLY A 852 -2.87 -24.04 -26.80
N ASP A 853 -3.65 -25.07 -27.12
CA ASP A 853 -3.22 -26.37 -27.64
C ASP A 853 -3.69 -26.68 -29.09
N GLY A 854 -4.15 -25.66 -29.83
CA GLY A 854 -4.69 -25.77 -31.20
C GLY A 854 -3.69 -25.73 -32.40
N PHE A 855 -4.24 -25.60 -33.63
CA PHE A 855 -3.55 -25.67 -34.94
C PHE A 855 -2.36 -24.70 -35.19
N GLN A 856 -2.08 -23.75 -34.31
CA GLN A 856 -1.13 -22.68 -34.59
C GLN A 856 0.17 -22.84 -33.80
N ASP A 857 1.29 -22.50 -34.43
CA ASP A 857 2.49 -22.10 -33.70
C ASP A 857 2.13 -20.80 -32.97
N VAL A 858 1.55 -20.95 -31.77
CA VAL A 858 1.07 -19.86 -30.91
C VAL A 858 2.23 -19.13 -30.24
N ASP A 859 3.40 -19.77 -30.16
CA ASP A 859 4.64 -19.19 -29.71
C ASP A 859 5.71 -19.16 -30.82
N GLU A 860 6.62 -18.19 -30.73
CA GLU A 860 7.88 -18.16 -31.44
C GLU A 860 8.98 -17.73 -30.49
N ARG A 861 10.22 -18.06 -30.82
CA ARG A 861 11.37 -17.63 -30.02
C ARG A 861 11.92 -16.31 -30.52
N VAL A 862 12.34 -15.45 -29.60
CA VAL A 862 12.83 -14.10 -29.95
C VAL A 862 14.03 -14.17 -30.90
N GLU A 863 14.89 -15.19 -30.83
CA GLU A 863 16.03 -15.35 -31.75
C GLU A 863 15.63 -15.51 -33.23
N ASP A 864 14.42 -16.02 -33.49
CA ASP A 864 13.90 -16.27 -34.83
C ASP A 864 13.14 -15.06 -35.40
N LEU A 865 12.91 -14.03 -34.57
CA LEU A 865 12.20 -12.81 -34.96
C LEU A 865 13.11 -11.79 -35.65
N THR A 866 12.49 -10.91 -36.46
CA THR A 866 13.18 -9.73 -37.01
C THR A 866 12.77 -8.50 -36.18
N LEU A 867 13.67 -8.05 -35.31
CA LEU A 867 13.42 -6.90 -34.41
C LEU A 867 13.73 -5.58 -35.12
N ASP A 868 12.86 -4.57 -34.93
CA ASP A 868 13.09 -3.22 -35.44
C ASP A 868 14.33 -2.59 -34.76
N PRO A 869 15.30 -2.06 -35.53
CA PRO A 869 16.55 -1.55 -34.98
C PRO A 869 16.42 -0.22 -34.21
N THR A 870 15.26 0.46 -34.26
CA THR A 870 14.97 1.66 -33.47
C THR A 870 14.42 1.28 -32.10
N ALA A 871 13.49 0.32 -32.05
CA ALA A 871 12.93 -0.23 -30.82
C ALA A 871 13.95 -1.10 -30.07
N PHE A 872 14.75 -1.89 -30.79
CA PHE A 872 15.76 -2.79 -30.24
C PHE A 872 17.16 -2.47 -30.81
N PRO A 873 17.78 -1.35 -30.41
CA PRO A 873 19.08 -0.92 -30.95
C PRO A 873 20.23 -1.90 -30.68
N ASN A 874 20.04 -2.84 -29.74
CA ASN A 874 20.96 -3.90 -29.32
C ASN A 874 20.42 -5.31 -29.62
N ALA A 875 19.57 -5.47 -30.65
CA ALA A 875 18.92 -6.74 -30.99
C ALA A 875 19.86 -7.96 -31.04
N SER A 876 21.08 -7.82 -31.58
CA SER A 876 22.05 -8.93 -31.64
C SER A 876 22.50 -9.47 -30.28
N ASP A 877 22.49 -8.62 -29.24
CA ASP A 877 22.83 -9.01 -27.87
C ASP A 877 21.59 -9.61 -27.18
N LEU A 878 20.41 -9.01 -27.42
CA LEU A 878 19.14 -9.49 -26.89
C LEU A 878 18.74 -10.86 -27.46
N GLN A 879 18.99 -11.12 -28.73
CA GLN A 879 18.63 -12.37 -29.41
C GLN A 879 19.61 -13.52 -29.17
N THR A 880 20.50 -13.42 -28.17
CA THR A 880 21.35 -14.54 -27.76
C THR A 880 20.59 -15.49 -26.84
N ASP A 881 20.98 -16.77 -26.81
CA ASP A 881 20.41 -17.78 -25.91
C ASP A 881 20.45 -17.33 -24.45
N ASP A 882 21.54 -16.68 -24.02
CA ASP A 882 21.76 -16.20 -22.64
C ASP A 882 20.94 -14.93 -22.29
N ALA A 883 20.13 -14.42 -23.21
CA ALA A 883 19.33 -13.20 -23.05
C ALA A 883 17.85 -13.46 -23.36
N LEU A 884 17.25 -12.75 -24.32
CA LEU A 884 15.86 -12.96 -24.72
C LEU A 884 15.72 -14.06 -25.78
N GLY A 885 16.80 -14.50 -26.44
CA GLY A 885 16.73 -15.31 -27.65
C GLY A 885 15.86 -16.56 -27.52
N ARG A 886 15.90 -17.22 -26.35
CA ARG A 886 15.10 -18.41 -26.06
C ARG A 886 13.67 -18.08 -25.63
N LEU A 887 13.40 -16.89 -25.09
CA LEU A 887 12.09 -16.50 -24.57
C LEU A 887 10.99 -16.74 -25.63
N LYS A 888 9.92 -17.42 -25.21
CA LYS A 888 8.72 -17.65 -26.01
C LYS A 888 7.82 -16.42 -25.99
N VAL A 889 7.39 -15.97 -27.16
CA VAL A 889 6.53 -14.80 -27.34
C VAL A 889 5.47 -15.04 -28.40
N VAL A 890 4.40 -14.25 -28.36
CA VAL A 890 3.31 -14.31 -29.35
C VAL A 890 3.78 -13.77 -30.71
N PRO A 891 3.74 -14.55 -31.80
CA PRO A 891 4.32 -14.18 -33.08
C PRO A 891 3.48 -13.21 -33.92
N TYR A 892 2.26 -12.92 -33.53
CA TYR A 892 1.36 -12.03 -34.28
C TYR A 892 1.09 -10.70 -33.58
N LEU A 893 1.64 -10.48 -32.38
CA LEU A 893 1.60 -9.19 -31.69
C LEU A 893 2.89 -8.39 -31.90
N GLY A 894 2.81 -7.06 -31.75
CA GLY A 894 3.98 -6.19 -31.72
C GLY A 894 4.68 -5.87 -33.04
N LYS A 895 4.15 -6.34 -34.19
CA LYS A 895 4.68 -6.02 -35.53
C LYS A 895 4.28 -4.63 -36.01
N GLY A 896 5.25 -3.88 -36.55
CA GLY A 896 5.04 -2.64 -37.28
C GLY A 896 4.49 -2.84 -38.70
N GLU A 897 4.29 -1.75 -39.44
CA GLU A 897 3.76 -1.80 -40.82
C GLU A 897 4.70 -2.50 -41.82
N ASP A 898 5.99 -2.58 -41.53
CA ASP A 898 7.02 -3.27 -42.32
C ASP A 898 7.21 -4.74 -41.94
N GLY A 899 6.51 -5.21 -40.90
CA GLY A 899 6.57 -6.58 -40.39
C GLY A 899 7.71 -6.86 -39.41
N GLU A 900 8.51 -5.86 -39.06
CA GLU A 900 9.51 -5.95 -37.98
C GLU A 900 8.83 -5.76 -36.61
N TYR A 901 9.36 -6.40 -35.57
CA TYR A 901 8.78 -6.29 -34.22
C TYR A 901 9.27 -5.02 -33.52
N GLU A 902 8.33 -4.15 -33.13
CA GLU A 902 8.57 -2.95 -32.31
C GLU A 902 8.37 -3.23 -30.81
N SER A 903 7.70 -4.35 -30.48
CA SER A 903 7.47 -4.81 -29.11
C SER A 903 7.32 -6.34 -29.08
N LEU A 904 7.61 -6.94 -27.94
CA LEU A 904 7.53 -8.38 -27.70
C LEU A 904 6.48 -8.66 -26.61
N PHE A 905 5.74 -9.76 -26.75
CA PHE A 905 4.67 -10.16 -25.83
C PHE A 905 4.90 -11.58 -25.34
N ALA A 906 5.39 -11.72 -24.11
CA ALA A 906 5.59 -13.00 -23.44
C ALA A 906 4.27 -13.53 -22.85
N PHE A 907 4.20 -14.85 -22.76
CA PHE A 907 3.12 -15.57 -22.10
C PHE A 907 3.23 -15.48 -20.58
N GLY A 908 2.08 -15.35 -19.92
CA GLY A 908 2.00 -15.31 -18.47
C GLY A 908 2.44 -14.00 -17.82
N GLY A 909 1.79 -13.68 -16.71
CA GLY A 909 2.12 -12.51 -15.91
C GLY A 909 3.20 -12.80 -14.87
N ARG A 910 3.52 -14.09 -14.62
CA ARG A 910 4.45 -14.57 -13.59
C ARG A 910 4.15 -14.01 -12.19
N SER A 911 2.86 -13.82 -11.91
CA SER A 911 2.36 -13.03 -10.77
C SER A 911 0.92 -13.41 -10.42
N PHE A 912 0.38 -12.78 -9.37
CA PHE A 912 -1.06 -12.71 -9.18
C PHE A 912 -1.50 -11.25 -9.18
N SER A 913 -2.76 -11.03 -9.57
CA SER A 913 -3.35 -9.69 -9.67
C SER A 913 -4.60 -9.56 -8.82
N ILE A 914 -4.85 -8.35 -8.32
CA ILE A 914 -6.14 -7.94 -7.76
C ILE A 914 -6.77 -6.91 -8.70
N TRP A 915 -8.02 -7.16 -9.09
CA TRP A 915 -8.84 -6.29 -9.94
C TRP A 915 -10.04 -5.79 -9.16
N ASP A 916 -10.53 -4.59 -9.47
CA ASP A 916 -11.84 -4.15 -9.01
C ASP A 916 -12.98 -4.75 -9.84
N GLU A 917 -14.22 -4.60 -9.39
CA GLU A 917 -15.43 -5.10 -10.07
C GLU A 917 -15.61 -4.62 -11.53
N SER A 918 -14.87 -3.58 -11.95
CA SER A 918 -14.91 -3.03 -13.31
C SER A 918 -13.82 -3.62 -14.23
N GLY A 919 -12.89 -4.40 -13.67
CA GLY A 919 -11.72 -4.94 -14.35
C GLY A 919 -10.50 -4.00 -14.34
N LYS A 920 -10.45 -3.00 -13.45
CA LYS A 920 -9.26 -2.14 -13.30
C LYS A 920 -8.26 -2.84 -12.38
N LEU A 921 -6.98 -2.89 -12.78
CA LEU A 921 -5.90 -3.40 -11.95
C LEU A 921 -5.72 -2.54 -10.69
N VAL A 922 -5.72 -3.18 -9.53
CA VAL A 922 -5.53 -2.56 -8.21
C VAL A 922 -4.16 -2.91 -7.64
N PHE A 923 -3.72 -4.15 -7.81
CA PHE A 923 -2.43 -4.66 -7.36
C PHE A 923 -1.95 -5.75 -8.30
N ASP A 924 -0.63 -5.86 -8.48
CA ASP A 924 0.06 -6.97 -9.14
C ASP A 924 1.32 -7.28 -8.31
N SER A 925 1.63 -8.56 -8.10
CA SER A 925 2.80 -8.97 -7.32
C SER A 925 4.15 -8.73 -8.03
N GLY A 926 4.14 -8.25 -9.28
CA GLY A 926 5.35 -7.92 -10.00
C GLY A 926 6.23 -9.15 -10.21
N ALA A 927 7.49 -9.04 -9.81
CA ALA A 927 8.51 -10.08 -9.86
C ALA A 927 8.70 -10.77 -8.51
N ASP A 928 7.74 -10.67 -7.59
CA ASP A 928 7.89 -11.23 -6.24
C ASP A 928 8.16 -12.75 -6.30
N PHE A 929 7.46 -13.49 -7.17
CA PHE A 929 7.59 -14.95 -7.27
C PHE A 929 8.98 -15.37 -7.77
N GLU A 930 9.47 -14.74 -8.83
CA GLU A 930 10.84 -14.91 -9.35
C GLU A 930 11.89 -14.67 -8.26
N LYS A 931 11.79 -13.54 -7.54
CA LYS A 931 12.75 -13.15 -6.49
C LYS A 931 12.69 -14.09 -5.29
N LEU A 932 11.49 -14.54 -4.94
CA LEU A 932 11.22 -15.42 -3.82
C LEU A 932 11.87 -16.79 -4.04
N THR A 933 11.57 -17.43 -5.16
CA THR A 933 12.09 -18.77 -5.50
C THR A 933 13.59 -18.71 -5.78
N ALA A 934 14.08 -17.72 -6.53
CA ALA A 934 15.51 -17.52 -6.76
C ALA A 934 16.30 -17.29 -5.46
N GLY A 935 15.75 -16.54 -4.51
CA GLY A 935 16.38 -16.35 -3.20
C GLY A 935 16.50 -17.65 -2.40
N LEU A 936 15.48 -18.50 -2.43
CA LEU A 936 15.43 -19.74 -1.66
C LEU A 936 16.20 -20.91 -2.31
N TYR A 937 16.22 -20.96 -3.64
CA TYR A 937 16.73 -22.10 -4.41
C TYR A 937 17.92 -21.76 -5.33
N GLY A 938 18.28 -20.48 -5.45
CA GLY A 938 19.40 -20.08 -6.31
C GLY A 938 19.11 -20.40 -7.76
N VAL A 939 20.06 -21.05 -8.44
CA VAL A 939 19.89 -21.50 -9.84
C VAL A 939 18.85 -22.61 -9.98
N ASP A 940 18.50 -23.32 -8.90
CA ASP A 940 17.45 -24.35 -8.93
C ASP A 940 16.03 -23.74 -8.84
N PHE A 941 15.84 -22.47 -9.20
CA PHE A 941 14.51 -21.85 -9.35
C PHE A 941 13.93 -22.14 -10.73
N ASN A 942 12.65 -21.80 -10.95
CA ASN A 942 11.94 -22.00 -12.23
C ASN A 942 12.17 -23.40 -12.85
N ASN A 943 12.10 -24.46 -12.03
CA ASN A 943 12.09 -25.85 -12.51
C ASN A 943 10.74 -26.20 -13.11
N ASP A 944 10.73 -27.16 -14.05
CA ASP A 944 9.52 -27.82 -14.54
C ASP A 944 8.82 -28.64 -13.44
N GLU A 945 7.56 -29.00 -13.66
CA GLU A 945 6.69 -29.72 -12.72
C GLU A 945 7.15 -31.15 -12.41
N ASP A 946 7.73 -31.85 -13.40
CA ASP A 946 8.00 -33.29 -13.36
C ASP A 946 9.50 -33.64 -13.26
N GLU A 947 10.38 -32.63 -13.23
CA GLU A 947 11.82 -32.82 -13.15
C GLU A 947 12.53 -31.79 -12.27
N ASN A 948 13.54 -32.23 -11.52
CA ASN A 948 14.44 -31.32 -10.78
C ASN A 948 15.60 -30.88 -11.68
N GLU A 949 15.28 -30.22 -12.80
CA GLU A 949 16.25 -29.56 -13.68
C GLU A 949 16.19 -28.04 -13.48
N ALA A 950 17.35 -27.45 -13.16
CA ALA A 950 17.46 -26.04 -12.82
C ALA A 950 17.07 -25.14 -13.99
N ASP A 951 16.25 -24.13 -13.70
CA ASP A 951 16.00 -22.97 -14.58
C ASP A 951 15.37 -23.30 -15.94
N THR A 952 14.64 -24.42 -16.05
CA THR A 952 14.05 -24.88 -17.33
C THR A 952 12.85 -24.07 -17.80
N ARG A 953 12.27 -23.20 -16.95
CA ARG A 953 11.07 -22.41 -17.26
C ARG A 953 11.29 -20.92 -17.47
N SER A 954 12.50 -20.42 -17.29
CA SER A 954 12.79 -18.99 -17.44
C SER A 954 12.60 -18.49 -18.88
N ASP A 955 12.82 -19.32 -19.89
CA ASP A 955 12.52 -18.99 -21.30
C ASP A 955 11.01 -19.09 -21.66
N ALA A 956 10.16 -19.46 -20.71
CA ALA A 956 8.73 -19.69 -20.92
C ALA A 956 7.88 -18.79 -20.01
N LYS A 957 7.14 -19.36 -19.04
CA LYS A 957 6.20 -18.65 -18.16
C LYS A 957 6.73 -18.58 -16.70
N GLY A 958 7.97 -19.04 -16.44
CA GLY A 958 8.67 -18.85 -15.17
C GLY A 958 8.06 -19.64 -14.00
N PRO A 959 7.68 -18.99 -12.88
CA PRO A 959 7.09 -19.67 -11.73
C PRO A 959 5.70 -20.30 -11.94
N GLU A 960 4.93 -19.84 -12.94
CA GLU A 960 3.60 -20.37 -13.32
C GLU A 960 2.61 -20.51 -12.14
N PRO A 961 2.07 -19.37 -11.67
CA PRO A 961 1.05 -19.38 -10.63
C PRO A 961 -0.31 -19.79 -11.20
N GLU A 962 -0.83 -20.91 -10.73
CA GLU A 962 -2.01 -21.59 -11.28
C GLU A 962 -3.16 -21.59 -10.27
N ALA A 963 -2.98 -22.33 -9.17
CA ALA A 963 -4.01 -22.48 -8.16
C ALA A 963 -4.21 -21.22 -7.30
N LEU A 964 -5.47 -20.90 -6.97
CA LEU A 964 -5.81 -19.85 -5.99
C LEU A 964 -6.82 -20.30 -4.94
N ALA A 965 -6.61 -19.84 -3.70
CA ALA A 965 -7.63 -19.83 -2.67
C ALA A 965 -7.59 -18.52 -1.86
N VAL A 966 -8.75 -18.09 -1.38
CA VAL A 966 -8.88 -16.95 -0.46
C VAL A 966 -9.61 -17.39 0.80
N GLY A 967 -9.10 -16.98 1.95
CA GLY A 967 -9.63 -17.40 3.24
C GLY A 967 -9.44 -16.39 4.35
N ARG A 968 -10.28 -16.46 5.39
CA ARG A 968 -10.14 -15.61 6.57
C ARG A 968 -9.41 -16.34 7.69
N VAL A 969 -8.39 -15.68 8.24
CA VAL A 969 -7.68 -16.15 9.45
C VAL A 969 -7.84 -15.07 10.50
N GLY A 970 -8.70 -15.35 11.48
CA GLY A 970 -9.22 -14.32 12.37
C GLY A 970 -10.00 -13.27 11.58
N GLU A 971 -9.53 -12.04 11.57
CA GLU A 971 -10.19 -10.92 10.89
C GLU A 971 -9.49 -10.48 9.61
N ARG A 972 -8.37 -11.10 9.29
CA ARG A 972 -7.62 -10.85 8.08
C ARG A 972 -8.02 -11.80 6.97
N THR A 973 -7.88 -11.32 5.75
CA THR A 973 -8.11 -12.09 4.53
C THR A 973 -6.77 -12.38 3.89
N TYR A 974 -6.52 -13.65 3.59
CA TYR A 974 -5.29 -14.10 2.95
C TYR A 974 -5.58 -14.73 1.61
N ALA A 975 -4.67 -14.50 0.68
CA ALA A 975 -4.58 -15.21 -0.59
C ALA A 975 -3.50 -16.28 -0.49
N PHE A 976 -3.78 -17.44 -1.07
CA PHE A 976 -2.86 -18.54 -1.24
C PHE A 976 -2.73 -18.78 -2.75
N ILE A 977 -1.50 -18.79 -3.25
CA ILE A 977 -1.17 -18.94 -4.67
C ILE A 977 -0.28 -20.17 -4.82
N GLY A 978 -0.73 -21.17 -5.57
CA GLY A 978 0.04 -22.37 -5.91
C GLY A 978 0.86 -22.13 -7.17
N PHE A 979 2.09 -22.65 -7.21
CA PHE A 979 2.96 -22.59 -8.38
C PHE A 979 3.03 -23.97 -9.01
N GLU A 980 2.45 -24.17 -10.20
CA GLU A 980 2.36 -25.45 -10.88
C GLU A 980 3.77 -26.02 -11.17
N ARG A 981 4.67 -25.18 -11.69
CA ARG A 981 6.04 -25.60 -12.05
C ARG A 981 6.95 -25.72 -10.84
N MET A 982 7.50 -24.60 -10.38
CA MET A 982 8.47 -24.57 -9.28
C MET A 982 7.93 -25.21 -7.98
N GLY A 983 6.61 -25.32 -7.86
CA GLY A 983 5.93 -25.91 -6.71
C GLY A 983 5.78 -24.93 -5.56
N GLY A 984 5.01 -25.36 -4.57
CA GLY A 984 4.79 -24.63 -3.33
C GLY A 984 3.68 -23.60 -3.40
N ILE A 985 3.49 -22.93 -2.27
CA ILE A 985 2.35 -22.06 -1.99
C ILE A 985 2.86 -20.75 -1.43
N ALA A 986 2.60 -19.63 -2.11
CA ALA A 986 2.85 -18.30 -1.59
C ALA A 986 1.60 -17.77 -0.87
N MET A 987 1.80 -17.13 0.28
CA MET A 987 0.75 -16.56 1.12
C MET A 987 0.89 -15.03 1.18
N TYR A 988 -0.21 -14.32 0.92
CA TYR A 988 -0.28 -12.87 0.97
C TYR A 988 -1.44 -12.40 1.84
N ASP A 989 -1.20 -11.38 2.65
CA ASP A 989 -2.26 -10.64 3.33
C ASP A 989 -2.89 -9.65 2.34
N ILE A 990 -4.15 -9.88 2.01
CA ILE A 990 -4.96 -9.08 1.09
C ILE A 990 -6.14 -8.40 1.80
N THR A 991 -6.07 -8.29 3.14
CA THR A 991 -7.13 -7.68 3.95
C THR A 991 -7.53 -6.30 3.41
N ASN A 992 -6.54 -5.54 2.93
CA ASN A 992 -6.74 -4.31 2.17
C ASN A 992 -6.11 -4.46 0.77
N PRO A 993 -6.87 -4.40 -0.33
CA PRO A 993 -6.36 -4.56 -1.70
C PRO A 993 -5.29 -3.53 -2.10
N TYR A 994 -5.21 -2.40 -1.39
CA TYR A 994 -4.25 -1.32 -1.67
C TYR A 994 -2.98 -1.39 -0.79
N GLY A 995 -2.90 -2.39 0.07
CA GLY A 995 -1.83 -2.58 1.07
C GLY A 995 -1.37 -4.03 1.19
N VAL A 996 -1.41 -4.79 0.09
CA VAL A 996 -1.07 -6.22 0.03
C VAL A 996 0.35 -6.48 0.54
N GLN A 997 0.52 -7.48 1.41
CA GLN A 997 1.83 -7.86 1.97
C GLN A 997 2.12 -9.34 1.75
N TYR A 998 3.37 -9.67 1.41
CA TYR A 998 3.88 -11.03 1.46
C TYR A 998 3.97 -11.53 2.91
N VAL A 999 3.63 -12.81 3.14
CA VAL A 999 3.58 -13.41 4.47
C VAL A 999 4.52 -14.61 4.60
N ASP A 1000 4.37 -15.60 3.72
CA ASP A 1000 5.10 -16.86 3.79
C ASP A 1000 5.14 -17.58 2.43
N TYR A 1001 6.08 -18.51 2.26
CA TYR A 1001 6.11 -19.44 1.13
C TYR A 1001 6.60 -20.81 1.57
N VAL A 1002 5.78 -21.84 1.32
CA VAL A 1002 6.05 -23.22 1.71
C VAL A 1002 6.05 -24.11 0.48
N ASN A 1003 7.10 -24.91 0.33
CA ASN A 1003 7.23 -25.86 -0.77
C ASN A 1003 7.62 -27.24 -0.20
N ASN A 1004 6.75 -28.23 -0.41
CA ASN A 1004 6.95 -29.61 0.02
C ASN A 1004 7.52 -30.51 -1.10
N ARG A 1005 8.14 -29.92 -2.14
CA ARG A 1005 8.88 -30.62 -3.19
C ARG A 1005 10.21 -31.18 -2.68
N ASP A 1006 10.54 -32.42 -3.07
CA ASP A 1006 11.86 -33.01 -2.81
C ASP A 1006 12.80 -32.78 -4.01
N PHE A 1007 13.63 -31.74 -3.92
CA PHE A 1007 14.65 -31.41 -4.92
C PHE A 1007 15.76 -32.48 -5.08
N THR A 1008 15.77 -33.52 -4.25
CA THR A 1008 16.73 -34.64 -4.35
C THR A 1008 16.14 -35.90 -4.95
N ASN A 1009 14.82 -36.06 -4.90
CA ASN A 1009 14.10 -37.20 -5.45
C ASN A 1009 12.65 -36.82 -5.79
N ILE A 1010 12.38 -36.59 -7.08
CA ILE A 1010 11.10 -36.08 -7.58
C ILE A 1010 9.90 -36.98 -7.22
N ASP A 1011 10.11 -38.29 -7.02
CA ASP A 1011 9.06 -39.24 -6.60
C ASP A 1011 8.49 -38.96 -5.19
N ASN A 1012 9.09 -38.05 -4.42
CA ASN A 1012 8.64 -37.68 -3.06
C ASN A 1012 8.12 -36.24 -3.04
N GLY A 1013 7.29 -35.95 -2.03
CA GLY A 1013 6.76 -34.61 -1.82
C GLY A 1013 5.55 -34.29 -2.70
N ASP A 1014 5.24 -33.02 -2.83
CA ASP A 1014 4.06 -32.54 -3.56
C ASP A 1014 4.53 -31.70 -4.77
N LEU A 1015 3.94 -31.95 -5.94
CA LEU A 1015 4.30 -31.37 -7.24
C LEU A 1015 3.05 -30.89 -7.97
N ALA A 1016 3.15 -29.74 -8.65
CA ALA A 1016 2.08 -29.08 -9.38
C ALA A 1016 0.78 -28.86 -8.58
N PRO A 1017 0.79 -27.94 -7.59
CA PRO A 1017 -0.42 -27.40 -6.99
C PRO A 1017 -1.38 -26.84 -8.05
N GLU A 1018 -2.54 -27.45 -8.17
CA GLU A 1018 -3.51 -27.22 -9.26
C GLU A 1018 -4.84 -26.66 -8.74
N GLY A 1019 -5.44 -27.36 -7.79
CA GLY A 1019 -6.65 -26.94 -7.10
C GLY A 1019 -6.39 -26.60 -5.65
N MET A 1020 -7.04 -25.56 -5.14
CA MET A 1020 -7.01 -25.23 -3.72
C MET A 1020 -8.39 -24.94 -3.14
N ALA A 1021 -8.59 -25.38 -1.90
CA ALA A 1021 -9.80 -25.08 -1.13
C ALA A 1021 -9.43 -24.63 0.29
N PHE A 1022 -9.93 -23.46 0.68
CA PHE A 1022 -9.79 -22.97 2.06
C PHE A 1022 -10.95 -23.43 2.93
N VAL A 1023 -10.64 -23.84 4.16
CA VAL A 1023 -11.63 -24.23 5.18
C VAL A 1023 -11.50 -23.30 6.37
N GLU A 1024 -12.59 -22.60 6.68
CA GLU A 1024 -12.69 -21.72 7.85
C GLU A 1024 -12.48 -22.48 9.16
N ALA A 1025 -11.91 -21.81 10.17
CA ALA A 1025 -11.61 -22.42 11.48
C ALA A 1025 -12.81 -23.10 12.13
N MET A 1026 -14.01 -22.53 11.97
CA MET A 1026 -15.25 -23.06 12.54
C MET A 1026 -15.74 -24.35 11.88
N ASP A 1027 -15.29 -24.62 10.66
CA ASP A 1027 -15.68 -25.77 9.85
C ASP A 1027 -14.58 -26.85 9.80
N SER A 1028 -13.39 -26.48 10.28
CA SER A 1028 -12.23 -27.35 10.36
C SER A 1028 -12.31 -28.34 11.54
N PRO A 1029 -11.87 -29.60 11.35
CA PRO A 1029 -11.75 -30.59 12.43
C PRO A 1029 -10.71 -30.23 13.50
N THR A 1030 -9.72 -29.38 13.18
CA THR A 1030 -8.68 -28.98 14.15
C THR A 1030 -9.08 -27.74 14.97
N GLY A 1031 -10.11 -27.02 14.53
CA GLY A 1031 -10.49 -25.71 15.08
C GLY A 1031 -9.62 -24.55 14.59
N TYR A 1032 -8.68 -24.80 13.68
CA TYR A 1032 -7.85 -23.82 12.99
C TYR A 1032 -8.16 -23.84 11.49
N PRO A 1033 -7.99 -22.73 10.75
CA PRO A 1033 -8.20 -22.74 9.31
C PRO A 1033 -7.29 -23.75 8.61
N LEU A 1034 -7.81 -24.38 7.55
CA LEU A 1034 -7.06 -25.32 6.73
C LEU A 1034 -6.98 -24.82 5.29
N LEU A 1035 -5.86 -25.09 4.64
CA LEU A 1035 -5.70 -25.01 3.20
C LEU A 1035 -5.52 -26.43 2.66
N ILE A 1036 -6.42 -26.85 1.78
CA ILE A 1036 -6.35 -28.12 1.07
C ILE A 1036 -5.79 -27.83 -0.32
N VAL A 1037 -4.81 -28.62 -0.74
CA VAL A 1037 -4.10 -28.44 -2.01
C VAL A 1037 -4.09 -29.76 -2.76
N GLY A 1038 -4.65 -29.77 -3.96
CA GLY A 1038 -4.52 -30.82 -4.95
C GLY A 1038 -3.23 -30.62 -5.74
N ASN A 1039 -2.47 -31.69 -5.95
CA ASN A 1039 -1.14 -31.65 -6.56
C ASN A 1039 -1.12 -32.69 -7.68
N GLU A 1040 -1.33 -32.24 -8.91
CA GLU A 1040 -1.73 -33.10 -10.03
C GLU A 1040 -0.64 -34.09 -10.45
N ILE A 1041 0.60 -33.61 -10.54
CA ILE A 1041 1.73 -34.42 -11.00
C ILE A 1041 2.15 -35.45 -9.95
N SER A 1042 2.16 -35.03 -8.69
CA SER A 1042 2.42 -35.97 -7.60
C SER A 1042 1.22 -36.88 -7.29
N GLY A 1043 0.04 -36.61 -7.86
CA GLY A 1043 -1.21 -37.31 -7.59
C GLY A 1043 -1.65 -37.23 -6.12
N THR A 1044 -1.40 -36.10 -5.45
CA THR A 1044 -1.57 -36.00 -3.98
C THR A 1044 -2.50 -34.88 -3.52
N VAL A 1045 -3.14 -35.12 -2.38
CA VAL A 1045 -3.89 -34.09 -1.66
C VAL A 1045 -3.17 -33.79 -0.35
N ALA A 1046 -2.69 -32.56 -0.21
CA ALA A 1046 -2.04 -32.04 0.97
C ALA A 1046 -3.01 -31.17 1.79
N VAL A 1047 -2.93 -31.25 3.12
CA VAL A 1047 -3.75 -30.46 4.05
C VAL A 1047 -2.83 -29.70 4.99
N TYR A 1048 -2.76 -28.40 4.78
CA TYR A 1048 -2.02 -27.45 5.61
C TYR A 1048 -2.96 -26.84 6.65
N GLN A 1049 -2.46 -26.65 7.87
CA GLN A 1049 -3.08 -25.79 8.88
C GLN A 1049 -2.42 -24.42 8.82
N VAL A 1050 -3.23 -23.35 8.94
CA VAL A 1050 -2.75 -21.98 9.09
C VAL A 1050 -2.73 -21.65 10.59
N ASN A 1051 -1.52 -21.50 11.16
CA ASN A 1051 -1.32 -21.35 12.61
C ASN A 1051 -1.34 -19.91 13.11
#